data_AF-A0A1S1QEN1-F1
#
_entry.id   AF-A0A1S1QEN1-F1
#
_cell.length_a   1.000
_cell.length_b   1.000
_cell.length_c   1.000
_cell.angle_alpha   90.00
_cell.angle_beta   90.00
_cell.angle_gamma   90.00
#
_symmetry.space_group_name_H-M   'P 1'
#
loop_
_entity.id
_entity.type
_entity.pdbx_description
1 polymer ?
#
loop_
_entity_poly.entity_id
_entity_poly.type
_entity_poly.pdbx_seq_one_letter_code
_entity_poly.pdbx_strand_id
1 'polypeptide(L)'
;MLTVTVTATPARDRLARTLRGDAEPAFGVALTARTDDLSLEVEGVGPVAFPVRPVQARELLGLGHPARFGRGEETLTDRGVRDTWEIPKDLVRVRWDDDALNAILTTAKDDLGLPIAAELTADLHSLLVYEPGQFFRAHQDSEKDDSMIGTMVVTLPSSYTGGELVVRHLEEEKTYRGSKTALSLVAFYADCRHEILEVRSGYRIALTYNLLLGGDTSLPEGDEGAVAELTAILREHFGTPVPSRYGPRAATSPSRLAYLLDHEYTPRALGWSGLKGADAARGSLLRAAADRAGCEAVLALADIKTTHSAYEADDDYEYRGRYWDDDDDDEDSGSSGDYEIQELIDSEVTLTHWTGPDGTRLEKTSLFVGSDEVCASTGTDDLEPYSSEYEGYMGNWGNTLDRWYHRAAVVVWPREQAFANRAETSPGWALDELAAMAASGDLSGAQAAAATLQPFWDSSLRARTPDDKERISGLFGKALRAASVVEDPATATMLLDPFRVESLTTGDIDAFGRLVSGYGQQWTAGLLRTWFGAAQPAWAYAGGPERRQWVADELPALCAGLHAAHGAGAAAARQLLDLVWKWAAKDIDTTFASSSPSYRDTALAALARPLASVLTAAAAMTDAGTRDAVIGHLRQRDDAVTGLEMPALRAAAELPDDGTHAEVGFDDLAADCAARLRARLAQPPRASGDWSIELPAGGCSCDLCGTLRAFLADPDQRTFDWPLAEKRRQHLHSRIDAAELPVSHVTRRQGRPYTLVLRKTDALFTDEVEARARDQENLESLAAAWNLGT
;
A
#
# COMPACT_ATOMS: atom_id res chain seq x y z
N MET A 1 -16.09 -7.16 44.84
CA MET A 1 -14.79 -6.48 44.63
C MET A 1 -14.41 -6.71 43.18
N LEU A 2 -14.71 -5.73 42.32
CA LEU A 2 -14.19 -5.70 40.95
C LEU A 2 -12.69 -5.43 41.06
N THR A 3 -11.88 -6.41 40.71
CA THR A 3 -10.44 -6.24 40.53
C THR A 3 -10.27 -5.28 39.34
N VAL A 4 -10.03 -4.01 39.64
CA VAL A 4 -9.51 -3.05 38.65
C VAL A 4 -8.12 -3.56 38.29
N THR A 5 -8.02 -4.23 37.15
CA THR A 5 -6.72 -4.55 36.54
C THR A 5 -6.12 -3.22 36.10
N VAL A 6 -5.29 -2.61 36.94
CA VAL A 6 -4.46 -1.47 36.54
C VAL A 6 -3.51 -2.00 35.47
N THR A 7 -3.85 -1.78 34.20
CA THR A 7 -2.93 -2.02 33.09
C THR A 7 -1.75 -1.07 33.28
N ALA A 8 -0.57 -1.63 33.54
CA ALA A 8 0.66 -0.85 33.62
C ALA A 8 0.83 -0.04 32.34
N THR A 9 1.11 1.26 32.46
CA THR A 9 1.32 2.11 31.28
C THR A 9 2.46 1.55 30.44
N PRO A 10 2.26 1.35 29.12
CA PRO A 10 3.30 0.86 28.21
C PRO A 10 4.63 1.61 28.35
N ALA A 11 5.74 0.90 28.16
CA ALA A 11 7.09 1.45 28.25
C ALA A 11 7.27 2.69 27.33
N ARG A 12 6.74 2.64 26.09
CA ARG A 12 6.77 3.76 25.14
C ARG A 12 6.08 5.03 25.64
N ASP A 13 4.97 4.89 26.37
CA ASP A 13 4.22 6.03 26.91
C ASP A 13 4.92 6.61 28.14
N ARG A 14 5.69 5.79 28.87
CA ARG A 14 6.61 6.28 29.90
C ARG A 14 7.79 7.01 29.29
N LEU A 15 8.37 6.48 28.21
CA LEU A 15 9.45 7.14 27.46
C LEU A 15 9.02 8.53 26.98
N ALA A 16 7.84 8.64 26.37
CA ALA A 16 7.29 9.92 25.92
C ALA A 16 7.07 10.92 27.06
N ARG A 17 6.64 10.45 28.25
CA ARG A 17 6.51 11.30 29.44
C ARG A 17 7.86 11.76 30.00
N THR A 18 8.86 10.88 30.04
CA THR A 18 10.22 11.24 30.48
C THR A 18 10.86 12.25 29.52
N LEU A 19 10.65 12.10 28.20
CA LEU A 19 11.15 13.04 27.19
C LEU A 19 10.39 14.37 27.12
N ARG A 20 9.17 14.44 27.66
CA ARG A 20 8.40 15.71 27.70
C ARG A 20 9.13 16.77 28.53
N GLY A 21 9.73 16.38 29.66
CA GLY A 21 10.46 17.29 30.56
C GLY A 21 9.62 18.46 31.10
N ASP A 22 10.27 19.38 31.84
CA ASP A 22 9.70 20.64 32.34
C ASP A 22 10.01 21.85 31.42
N ALA A 23 10.65 21.62 30.27
CA ALA A 23 11.09 22.70 29.39
C ALA A 23 10.01 23.03 28.34
N GLU A 24 9.43 24.23 28.45
CA GLU A 24 8.69 24.88 27.37
C GLU A 24 9.59 25.92 26.70
N PRO A 25 10.43 25.53 25.71
CA PRO A 25 11.13 26.49 24.89
C PRO A 25 10.13 27.28 24.03
N ALA A 26 10.38 28.58 23.83
CA ALA A 26 9.47 29.42 23.08
C ALA A 26 9.60 29.18 21.57
N PHE A 27 8.49 28.95 20.87
CA PHE A 27 8.46 28.87 19.39
C PHE A 27 8.81 30.20 18.69
N GLY A 28 8.82 31.30 19.45
CA GLY A 28 9.18 32.63 19.00
C GLY A 28 9.61 33.53 20.15
N VAL A 29 10.69 34.27 19.95
CA VAL A 29 11.34 35.12 20.95
C VAL A 29 11.34 36.56 20.45
N ALA A 30 10.97 37.50 21.33
CA ALA A 30 11.03 38.93 21.04
C ALA A 30 12.18 39.60 21.79
N LEU A 31 13.01 40.32 21.05
CA LEU A 31 14.16 41.07 21.54
C LEU A 31 14.04 42.54 21.14
N THR A 32 14.73 43.42 21.85
CA THR A 32 14.79 44.85 21.53
C THR A 32 16.25 45.29 21.46
N ALA A 33 16.60 46.04 20.42
CA ALA A 33 17.94 46.62 20.26
C ALA A 33 17.90 48.14 20.14
N ARG A 34 19.02 48.82 20.39
CA ARG A 34 19.12 50.28 20.27
C ARG A 34 19.23 50.65 18.80
N THR A 35 18.76 51.84 18.47
CA THR A 35 18.84 52.36 17.09
C THR A 35 20.28 52.55 16.60
N ASP A 36 21.21 52.73 17.52
CA ASP A 36 22.62 52.95 17.21
C ASP A 36 23.38 51.64 16.91
N ASP A 37 22.78 50.49 17.24
CA ASP A 37 23.35 49.16 17.02
C ASP A 37 23.23 48.72 15.55
N LEU A 38 22.45 49.45 14.73
CA LEU A 38 22.18 49.16 13.34
C LEU A 38 22.39 50.40 12.47
N SER A 39 23.13 50.26 11.38
CA SER A 39 23.17 51.25 10.30
C SER A 39 22.62 50.66 9.00
N LEU A 40 21.74 51.41 8.35
CA LEU A 40 21.09 51.04 7.10
C LEU A 40 21.36 52.11 6.04
N GLU A 41 21.97 51.71 4.93
CA GLU A 41 22.18 52.55 3.75
C GLU A 41 21.54 51.87 2.53
N VAL A 42 20.73 52.61 1.79
CA VAL A 42 20.08 52.12 0.56
C VAL A 42 20.55 52.96 -0.61
N GLU A 43 21.14 52.32 -1.62
CA GLU A 43 21.59 52.99 -2.84
C GLU A 43 20.39 53.64 -3.55
N GLY A 44 20.48 54.96 -3.79
CA GLY A 44 19.37 55.79 -4.31
C GLY A 44 18.63 56.63 -3.26
N VAL A 45 18.70 56.27 -1.97
CA VAL A 45 18.15 57.07 -0.84
C VAL A 45 19.26 57.61 0.06
N GLY A 46 20.36 56.87 0.22
CA GLY A 46 21.44 57.16 1.16
C GLY A 46 21.18 56.57 2.56
N PRO A 47 21.82 57.13 3.61
CA PRO A 47 21.64 56.66 4.99
C PRO A 47 20.20 56.84 5.50
N VAL A 48 19.59 55.76 5.98
CA VAL A 48 18.24 55.77 6.56
C VAL A 48 18.35 56.13 8.04
N ALA A 49 17.68 57.21 8.45
CA ALA A 49 17.69 57.66 9.84
C ALA A 49 16.56 57.00 10.63
N PHE A 50 16.83 56.66 11.89
CA PHE A 50 15.87 56.09 12.82
C PHE A 50 15.39 57.12 13.85
N PRO A 51 14.08 57.22 14.16
CA PRO A 51 12.95 56.54 13.52
C PRO A 51 12.73 56.96 12.05
N VAL A 52 12.34 56.01 11.20
CA VAL A 52 12.14 56.23 9.76
C VAL A 52 11.01 57.23 9.54
N ARG A 53 11.33 58.31 8.82
CA ARG A 53 10.37 59.37 8.50
C ARG A 53 9.53 58.99 7.27
N PRO A 54 8.27 59.45 7.17
CA PRO A 54 7.41 59.17 6.01
C PRO A 54 8.01 59.56 4.65
N VAL A 55 8.85 60.59 4.59
CA VAL A 55 9.56 61.00 3.37
C VAL A 55 10.53 59.91 2.92
N GLN A 56 11.37 59.41 3.84
CA GLN A 56 12.32 58.33 3.54
C GLN A 56 11.62 57.01 3.23
N ALA A 57 10.50 56.70 3.90
CA ALA A 57 9.71 55.53 3.57
C ALA A 57 9.16 55.57 2.13
N ARG A 58 8.72 56.74 1.65
CA ARG A 58 8.26 56.92 0.26
C ARG A 58 9.38 56.86 -0.76
N GLU A 59 10.57 57.35 -0.42
CA GLU A 59 11.76 57.20 -1.25
C GLU A 59 12.15 55.72 -1.40
N LEU A 60 12.08 54.94 -0.31
CA LEU A 60 12.26 53.49 -0.36
C LEU A 60 11.20 52.81 -1.24
N LEU A 61 9.92 53.17 -1.11
CA LEU A 61 8.85 52.65 -1.98
C LEU A 61 9.14 52.89 -3.46
N GLY A 62 9.72 54.03 -3.83
CA GLY A 62 10.07 54.35 -5.22
C GLY A 62 11.15 53.45 -5.82
N LEU A 63 11.93 52.76 -5.00
CA LEU A 63 12.95 51.78 -5.42
C LEU A 63 12.46 50.33 -5.29
N GLY A 64 11.36 50.11 -4.58
CA GLY A 64 10.80 48.79 -4.33
C GLY A 64 10.02 48.25 -5.52
N HIS A 65 9.90 46.93 -5.56
CA HIS A 65 8.97 46.22 -6.43
C HIS A 65 8.01 45.37 -5.59
N PRO A 66 6.83 45.00 -6.11
CA PRO A 66 5.93 44.11 -5.39
C PRO A 66 6.63 42.80 -5.02
N ALA A 67 6.59 42.45 -3.74
CA ALA A 67 7.25 41.26 -3.22
C ALA A 67 6.55 39.99 -3.70
N ARG A 68 7.33 38.95 -4.02
CA ARG A 68 6.82 37.65 -4.48
C ARG A 68 6.56 36.72 -3.29
N PHE A 69 5.74 35.68 -3.44
CA PHE A 69 5.64 34.61 -2.44
C PHE A 69 5.71 33.22 -3.10
N GLY A 70 6.09 32.21 -2.31
CA GLY A 70 6.16 30.82 -2.76
C GLY A 70 4.86 30.07 -2.46
N ARG A 71 4.39 29.24 -3.41
CA ARG A 71 3.36 28.22 -3.18
C ARG A 71 3.91 26.88 -3.68
N GLY A 72 4.41 26.05 -2.77
CA GLY A 72 5.17 24.85 -3.14
C GLY A 72 6.44 25.22 -3.91
N GLU A 73 6.62 24.68 -5.12
CA GLU A 73 7.77 24.97 -6.00
C GLU A 73 7.60 26.24 -6.86
N GLU A 74 6.43 26.90 -6.84
CA GLU A 74 6.14 28.06 -7.70
C GLU A 74 6.36 29.40 -6.99
N THR A 75 7.02 30.35 -7.67
CA THR A 75 7.11 31.75 -7.23
C THR A 75 6.00 32.57 -7.89
N LEU A 76 4.96 32.93 -7.14
CA LEU A 76 3.78 33.63 -7.63
C LEU A 76 3.73 35.08 -7.13
N THR A 77 3.02 35.93 -7.86
CA THR A 77 2.76 37.34 -7.51
C THR A 77 1.25 37.57 -7.45
N ASP A 78 0.61 37.08 -6.38
CA ASP A 78 -0.82 37.34 -6.09
C ASP A 78 -0.96 38.35 -4.94
N ARG A 79 -1.53 39.51 -5.28
CA ARG A 79 -1.77 40.61 -4.33
C ARG A 79 -2.88 40.30 -3.32
N GLY A 80 -3.69 39.26 -3.52
CA GLY A 80 -4.65 38.78 -2.53
C GLY A 80 -4.01 38.05 -1.35
N VAL A 81 -2.78 37.54 -1.53
CA VAL A 81 -2.03 36.75 -0.53
C VAL A 81 -0.93 37.58 0.12
N ARG A 82 -0.13 38.30 -0.68
CA ARG A 82 0.97 39.16 -0.22
C ARG A 82 0.93 40.50 -0.95
N ASP A 83 0.70 41.58 -0.20
CA ASP A 83 0.78 42.93 -0.71
C ASP A 83 1.82 43.71 0.11
N THR A 84 3.04 43.82 -0.40
CA THR A 84 4.15 44.56 0.23
C THR A 84 5.22 44.91 -0.81
N TRP A 85 6.02 45.93 -0.53
CA TRP A 85 7.13 46.34 -1.38
C TRP A 85 8.45 45.76 -0.86
N GLU A 86 9.19 45.09 -1.73
CA GLU A 86 10.53 44.56 -1.46
C GLU A 86 11.59 45.40 -2.16
N ILE A 87 12.58 45.85 -1.40
CA ILE A 87 13.75 46.57 -1.92
C ILE A 87 14.78 45.53 -2.38
N PRO A 88 15.32 45.64 -3.61
CA PRO A 88 16.34 44.71 -4.09
C PRO A 88 17.55 44.64 -3.14
N LYS A 89 17.94 43.42 -2.77
CA LYS A 89 19.01 43.14 -1.79
C LYS A 89 20.36 43.76 -2.20
N ASP A 90 20.65 43.86 -3.50
CA ASP A 90 21.88 44.47 -4.02
C ASP A 90 21.99 45.97 -3.73
N LEU A 91 20.87 46.66 -3.51
CA LEU A 91 20.84 48.08 -3.14
C LEU A 91 20.96 48.31 -1.63
N VAL A 92 20.85 47.28 -0.81
CA VAL A 92 20.71 47.39 0.65
C VAL A 92 22.03 47.03 1.34
N ARG A 93 22.58 47.97 2.11
CA ARG A 93 23.75 47.74 2.97
C ARG A 93 23.36 47.91 4.42
N VAL A 94 23.46 46.82 5.16
CA VAL A 94 23.18 46.77 6.60
C VAL A 94 24.48 46.46 7.34
N ARG A 95 24.79 47.24 8.38
CA ARG A 95 25.88 46.91 9.31
C ARG A 95 25.37 46.98 10.73
N TRP A 96 25.58 45.89 11.45
CA TRP A 96 25.35 45.80 12.88
C TRP A 96 26.63 46.12 13.64
N ASP A 97 26.49 46.56 14.89
CA ASP A 97 27.55 46.41 15.88
C ASP A 97 27.75 44.93 16.21
N ASP A 98 28.98 44.43 16.06
CA ASP A 98 29.29 43.00 16.16
C ASP A 98 28.96 42.44 17.56
N ASP A 99 29.26 43.19 18.63
CA ASP A 99 28.99 42.77 20.00
C ASP A 99 27.47 42.72 20.27
N ALA A 100 26.73 43.72 19.78
CA ALA A 100 25.27 43.75 19.91
C ALA A 100 24.58 42.61 19.15
N LEU A 101 24.98 42.34 17.90
CA LEU A 101 24.41 41.25 17.10
C LEU A 101 24.72 39.88 17.72
N ASN A 102 25.96 39.66 18.18
CA ASN A 102 26.34 38.42 18.86
C ASN A 102 25.54 38.20 20.15
N ALA A 103 25.29 39.26 20.93
CA ALA A 103 24.45 39.17 22.12
C ALA A 103 23.00 38.81 21.75
N ILE A 104 22.43 39.45 20.73
CA ILE A 104 21.07 39.17 20.22
C ILE A 104 20.95 37.72 19.77
N LEU A 105 21.89 37.22 18.97
CA LEU A 105 21.85 35.84 18.45
C LEU A 105 22.08 34.81 19.56
N THR A 106 22.91 35.12 20.55
CA THR A 106 23.10 34.26 21.72
C THR A 106 21.83 34.18 22.56
N THR A 107 21.19 35.31 22.86
CA THR A 107 19.91 35.32 23.60
C THR A 107 18.80 34.64 22.81
N ALA A 108 18.70 34.89 21.50
CA ALA A 108 17.73 34.20 20.66
C ALA A 108 17.97 32.68 20.65
N LYS A 109 19.23 32.24 20.60
CA LYS A 109 19.59 30.82 20.67
C LYS A 109 19.12 30.19 21.99
N ASP A 110 19.44 30.83 23.11
CA ASP A 110 19.11 30.32 24.44
C ASP A 110 17.60 30.28 24.67
N ASP A 111 16.87 31.34 24.29
CA ASP A 111 15.43 31.47 24.50
C ASP A 111 14.60 30.60 23.53
N LEU A 112 15.12 30.32 22.32
CA LEU A 112 14.56 29.32 21.41
C LEU A 112 14.86 27.89 21.89
N GLY A 113 15.76 27.70 22.86
CA GLY A 113 16.11 26.38 23.36
C GLY A 113 16.98 25.56 22.41
N LEU A 114 17.84 26.23 21.64
CA LEU A 114 18.83 25.58 20.77
C LEU A 114 20.02 25.06 21.59
N PRO A 115 20.76 24.03 21.12
CA PRO A 115 21.87 23.43 21.86
C PRO A 115 22.97 24.44 22.22
N ILE A 116 23.60 24.30 23.40
CA ILE A 116 24.62 25.27 23.87
C ILE A 116 25.82 25.31 22.92
N ALA A 117 26.23 24.14 22.41
CA ALA A 117 27.34 23.99 21.46
C ALA A 117 27.05 24.55 20.05
N ALA A 118 25.80 24.94 19.77
CA ALA A 118 25.42 25.50 18.48
C ALA A 118 25.84 26.98 18.36
N GLU A 119 26.19 27.37 17.15
CA GLU A 119 26.42 28.74 16.72
C GLU A 119 25.25 29.20 15.85
N LEU A 120 24.61 30.31 16.22
CA LEU A 120 23.51 30.88 15.46
C LEU A 120 24.01 32.10 14.68
N THR A 121 23.82 32.09 13.37
CA THR A 121 24.18 33.21 12.47
C THR A 121 22.95 33.74 11.74
N ALA A 122 23.00 34.98 11.26
CA ALA A 122 21.87 35.64 10.62
C ALA A 122 22.25 36.25 9.26
N ASP A 123 21.60 35.74 8.21
CA ASP A 123 21.82 36.17 6.83
C ASP A 123 20.66 37.03 6.34
N LEU A 124 20.96 38.27 5.91
CA LEU A 124 19.93 39.19 5.42
C LEU A 124 19.21 38.59 4.21
N HIS A 125 17.90 38.44 4.31
CA HIS A 125 17.03 37.94 3.25
C HIS A 125 16.45 39.11 2.44
N SER A 126 15.62 39.96 3.07
CA SER A 126 14.91 41.06 2.37
C SER A 126 14.75 42.32 3.24
N LEU A 127 14.56 43.46 2.58
CA LEU A 127 14.04 44.69 3.18
C LEU A 127 12.64 44.95 2.64
N LEU A 128 11.64 45.00 3.53
CA LEU A 128 10.23 45.12 3.21
C LEU A 128 9.64 46.44 3.72
N VAL A 129 8.80 47.08 2.91
CA VAL A 129 8.08 48.31 3.23
C VAL A 129 6.59 48.08 2.99
N TYR A 130 5.78 48.28 4.04
CA TYR A 130 4.32 48.18 3.99
C TYR A 130 3.70 49.58 4.11
N GLU A 131 2.79 49.92 3.21
CA GLU A 131 1.96 51.12 3.23
C GLU A 131 0.53 50.84 3.73
N PRO A 132 -0.32 51.87 3.97
CA PRO A 132 -1.68 51.63 4.45
C PRO A 132 -2.49 50.73 3.50
N GLY A 133 -3.15 49.71 4.05
CA GLY A 133 -3.90 48.68 3.33
C GLY A 133 -3.10 47.43 2.99
N GLN A 134 -1.77 47.45 3.15
CA GLN A 134 -0.90 46.31 2.85
C GLN A 134 -0.80 45.31 4.00
N PHE A 135 -0.67 44.02 3.64
CA PHE A 135 -0.68 42.88 4.56
C PHE A 135 0.10 41.70 3.97
N PHE A 136 0.31 40.68 4.80
CA PHE A 136 0.75 39.36 4.33
C PHE A 136 -0.06 38.30 5.09
N ARG A 137 -0.88 37.52 4.36
CA ARG A 137 -1.71 36.45 4.95
C ARG A 137 -0.85 35.38 5.63
N ALA A 138 -1.51 34.58 6.47
CA ALA A 138 -0.90 33.43 7.14
C ALA A 138 -0.17 32.52 6.14
N HIS A 139 1.12 32.31 6.38
CA HIS A 139 2.00 31.47 5.58
C HIS A 139 3.12 30.89 6.45
N GLN A 140 3.81 29.90 5.91
CA GLN A 140 4.99 29.26 6.51
C GLN A 140 6.20 29.60 5.63
N ASP A 141 7.36 29.81 6.24
CA ASP A 141 8.57 30.13 5.48
C ASP A 141 9.16 28.87 4.85
N SER A 142 9.53 28.95 3.57
CA SER A 142 10.28 27.88 2.92
C SER A 142 11.75 27.91 3.36
N GLU A 143 12.28 26.77 3.80
CA GLU A 143 13.71 26.59 4.09
C GLU A 143 14.53 26.73 2.79
N LYS A 144 15.48 27.67 2.76
CA LYS A 144 16.25 28.03 1.55
C LYS A 144 17.71 27.56 1.57
N ASP A 145 18.18 27.12 2.74
CA ASP A 145 19.51 26.61 2.99
C ASP A 145 19.40 25.44 3.98
N ASP A 146 20.27 24.42 3.84
CA ASP A 146 20.22 23.21 4.68
C ASP A 146 20.52 23.52 6.17
N SER A 147 21.15 24.66 6.46
CA SER A 147 21.41 25.15 7.81
C SER A 147 20.31 26.09 8.35
N MET A 148 19.30 26.43 7.56
CA MET A 148 18.24 27.36 7.96
C MET A 148 17.26 26.70 8.93
N ILE A 149 17.17 27.24 10.15
CA ILE A 149 16.25 26.76 11.18
C ILE A 149 15.04 27.67 11.39
N GLY A 150 15.12 28.93 10.96
CA GLY A 150 14.08 29.92 11.20
C GLY A 150 14.34 31.29 10.59
N THR A 151 13.50 32.25 10.99
CA THR A 151 13.52 33.62 10.47
C THR A 151 13.58 34.60 11.63
N MET A 152 14.39 35.66 11.47
CA MET A 152 14.41 36.82 12.36
C MET A 152 13.90 38.07 11.63
N VAL A 153 12.83 38.66 12.14
CA VAL A 153 12.21 39.89 11.63
C VAL A 153 12.63 41.06 12.50
N VAL A 154 13.37 42.01 11.93
CA VAL A 154 13.79 43.25 12.58
C VAL A 154 12.92 44.39 12.07
N THR A 155 11.94 44.79 12.87
CA THR A 155 11.06 45.93 12.58
C THR A 155 11.75 47.23 12.97
N LEU A 156 11.94 48.11 11.99
CA LEU A 156 12.61 49.39 12.18
C LEU A 156 11.67 50.41 12.83
N PRO A 157 12.18 51.27 13.73
CA PRO A 157 11.36 52.24 14.43
C PRO A 157 10.72 53.22 13.45
N SER A 158 9.39 53.29 13.47
CA SER A 158 8.60 54.15 12.59
C SER A 158 7.22 54.41 13.20
N SER A 159 6.53 55.46 12.74
CA SER A 159 5.18 55.78 13.21
C SER A 159 4.13 55.13 12.31
N TYR A 160 3.54 54.03 12.77
CA TYR A 160 2.44 53.32 12.10
C TYR A 160 1.44 52.71 13.10
N THR A 161 0.27 52.29 12.60
CA THR A 161 -0.76 51.52 13.34
C THR A 161 -1.24 50.34 12.52
N GLY A 162 -1.62 49.22 13.16
CA GLY A 162 -1.78 47.94 12.48
C GLY A 162 -0.41 47.30 12.19
N GLY A 163 -0.33 46.37 11.25
CA GLY A 163 0.96 45.78 10.84
C GLY A 163 1.58 44.85 11.88
N GLU A 164 0.82 44.35 12.85
CA GLU A 164 1.31 43.40 13.84
C GLU A 164 1.76 42.09 13.18
N LEU A 165 2.87 41.54 13.68
CA LEU A 165 3.33 40.20 13.32
C LEU A 165 2.66 39.21 14.27
N VAL A 166 1.84 38.32 13.74
CA VAL A 166 1.23 37.22 14.49
C VAL A 166 1.97 35.94 14.11
N VAL A 167 2.53 35.25 15.10
CA VAL A 167 3.21 33.96 14.92
C VAL A 167 2.40 32.90 15.67
N ARG A 168 2.08 31.82 14.97
CA ARG A 168 1.33 30.66 15.44
C ARG A 168 2.19 29.41 15.34
N HIS A 169 2.16 28.60 16.39
CA HIS A 169 2.80 27.30 16.42
C HIS A 169 2.01 26.39 17.37
N LEU A 170 1.53 25.25 16.87
CA LEU A 170 0.56 24.39 17.57
C LEU A 170 -0.71 25.20 17.96
N GLU A 171 -1.21 25.04 19.18
CA GLU A 171 -2.35 25.81 19.71
C GLU A 171 -1.97 27.21 20.24
N GLU A 172 -0.69 27.61 20.19
CA GLU A 172 -0.25 28.90 20.73
C GLU A 172 -0.15 30.00 19.66
N GLU A 173 -0.68 31.19 19.99
CA GLU A 173 -0.56 32.41 19.17
C GLU A 173 0.12 33.53 19.96
N LYS A 174 1.14 34.16 19.36
CA LYS A 174 1.81 35.36 19.90
C LYS A 174 1.76 36.51 18.91
N THR A 175 1.28 37.66 19.38
CA THR A 175 1.22 38.91 18.59
C THR A 175 2.33 39.86 19.01
N TYR A 176 3.16 40.27 18.05
CA TYR A 176 4.29 41.17 18.25
C TYR A 176 4.04 42.53 17.58
N ARG A 177 4.36 43.61 18.31
CA ARG A 177 4.22 45.00 17.86
C ARG A 177 5.58 45.65 17.74
N GLY A 178 5.78 46.42 16.67
CA GLY A 178 6.99 47.22 16.52
C GLY A 178 7.01 48.44 17.46
N SER A 179 8.21 48.93 17.73
CA SER A 179 8.44 50.13 18.54
C SER A 179 8.55 51.39 17.67
N LYS A 180 8.24 52.55 18.27
CA LYS A 180 8.47 53.87 17.63
C LYS A 180 9.89 54.39 17.83
N THR A 181 10.63 53.83 18.78
CA THR A 181 11.88 54.40 19.31
C THR A 181 13.02 53.39 19.40
N ALA A 182 12.76 52.11 19.16
CA ALA A 182 13.76 51.04 19.25
C ALA A 182 13.57 50.05 18.09
N LEU A 183 14.58 49.23 17.84
CA LEU A 183 14.48 48.10 16.93
C LEU A 183 13.73 46.97 17.64
N SER A 184 12.69 46.42 17.01
CA SER A 184 11.94 45.28 17.54
C SER A 184 12.29 44.04 16.72
N LEU A 185 12.91 43.05 17.35
CA LEU A 185 13.36 41.83 16.73
C LEU A 185 12.46 40.68 17.17
N VAL A 186 12.02 39.85 16.24
CA VAL A 186 11.28 38.62 16.55
C VAL A 186 11.95 37.47 15.79
N ALA A 187 12.47 36.49 16.52
CA ALA A 187 13.05 35.27 15.97
C ALA A 187 12.08 34.11 16.20
N PHE A 188 11.78 33.33 15.16
CA PHE A 188 10.88 32.18 15.23
C PHE A 188 11.30 31.08 14.25
N TYR A 189 10.84 29.85 14.47
CA TYR A 189 11.19 28.70 13.63
C TYR A 189 10.52 28.77 12.25
N ALA A 190 11.16 28.17 11.24
CA ALA A 190 10.68 28.25 9.84
C ALA A 190 9.31 27.59 9.63
N ASP A 191 8.98 26.62 10.48
CA ASP A 191 7.71 25.90 10.48
C ASP A 191 6.57 26.62 11.22
N CYS A 192 6.84 27.74 11.88
CA CYS A 192 5.79 28.57 12.46
C CYS A 192 4.96 29.26 11.36
N ARG A 193 3.63 29.13 11.42
CA ARG A 193 2.73 29.91 10.58
C ARG A 193 2.70 31.34 11.08
N HIS A 194 2.90 32.30 10.18
CA HIS A 194 2.90 33.71 10.57
C HIS A 194 2.20 34.60 9.55
N GLU A 195 1.64 35.71 10.04
CA GLU A 195 0.97 36.73 9.24
C GLU A 195 1.35 38.14 9.68
N ILE A 196 1.28 39.06 8.72
CA ILE A 196 1.36 40.50 8.97
C ILE A 196 -0.05 41.07 8.78
N LEU A 197 -0.65 41.52 9.87
CA LEU A 197 -1.96 42.17 9.83
C LEU A 197 -1.91 43.46 9.02
N GLU A 198 -3.06 43.90 8.53
CA GLU A 198 -3.18 45.09 7.69
C GLU A 198 -2.62 46.35 8.38
N VAL A 199 -1.74 47.07 7.69
CA VAL A 199 -1.27 48.39 8.13
C VAL A 199 -2.39 49.40 7.93
N ARG A 200 -2.87 50.02 9.02
CA ARG A 200 -3.99 50.98 8.98
C ARG A 200 -3.53 52.41 8.74
N SER A 201 -2.34 52.78 9.21
CA SER A 201 -1.75 54.09 8.95
C SER A 201 -0.22 54.06 9.09
N GLY A 202 0.47 54.97 8.40
CA GLY A 202 1.93 55.06 8.43
C GLY A 202 2.62 54.05 7.51
N TYR A 203 3.91 53.77 7.78
CA TYR A 203 4.71 52.81 7.03
C TYR A 203 5.42 51.86 7.99
N ARG A 204 5.27 50.55 7.80
CA ARG A 204 6.02 49.52 8.53
C ARG A 204 7.21 49.09 7.69
N ILE A 205 8.42 49.23 8.21
CA ILE A 205 9.66 48.83 7.55
C ILE A 205 10.29 47.69 8.35
N ALA A 206 10.62 46.58 7.69
CA ALA A 206 11.21 45.42 8.33
C ALA A 206 12.33 44.80 7.50
N LEU A 207 13.40 44.39 8.17
CA LEU A 207 14.44 43.51 7.61
C LEU A 207 14.11 42.07 8.01
N THR A 208 14.16 41.14 7.07
CA THR A 208 14.05 39.71 7.36
C THR A 208 15.40 39.04 7.21
N TYR A 209 15.76 38.18 8.15
CA TYR A 209 17.00 37.42 8.17
C TYR A 209 16.68 35.92 8.23
N ASN A 210 17.41 35.11 7.47
CA ASN A 210 17.43 33.66 7.67
C ASN A 210 18.36 33.36 8.84
N LEU A 211 17.88 32.58 9.82
CA LEU A 211 18.68 32.10 10.93
C LEU A 211 19.32 30.76 10.56
N LEU A 212 20.64 30.74 10.53
CA LEU A 212 21.45 29.58 10.12
C LEU A 212 22.15 29.00 11.35
N LEU A 213 22.00 27.70 11.55
CA LEU A 213 22.60 26.96 12.64
C LEU A 213 23.90 26.28 12.18
N GLY A 214 25.01 26.65 12.81
CA GLY A 214 26.33 26.04 12.63
C GLY A 214 26.82 25.32 13.89
N GLY A 215 27.82 24.45 13.74
CA GLY A 215 28.43 23.71 14.85
C GLY A 215 27.91 22.28 15.03
N ASP A 216 28.71 21.43 15.70
CA ASP A 216 28.35 20.04 15.97
C ASP A 216 27.43 19.95 17.20
N THR A 217 26.14 20.03 16.95
CA THR A 217 25.08 19.90 17.96
C THR A 217 24.74 18.45 18.29
N SER A 218 25.49 17.48 17.74
CA SER A 218 25.28 16.05 18.01
C SER A 218 25.82 15.57 19.37
N LEU A 219 26.49 16.45 20.13
CA LEU A 219 27.02 16.12 21.44
C LEU A 219 25.88 16.01 22.48
N PRO A 220 25.77 14.88 23.20
CA PRO A 220 24.71 14.65 24.16
C PRO A 220 24.86 15.55 25.39
N GLU A 221 24.08 16.61 25.46
CA GLU A 221 23.83 17.37 26.69
C GLU A 221 22.69 16.71 27.46
N GLY A 222 23.00 15.58 28.09
CA GLY A 222 22.04 14.83 28.89
C GLY A 222 22.44 14.74 30.36
N ASP A 223 21.47 14.95 31.26
CA ASP A 223 21.57 14.46 32.63
C ASP A 223 21.79 12.93 32.59
N GLU A 224 22.89 12.47 33.17
CA GLU A 224 23.27 11.04 33.20
C GLU A 224 22.15 10.17 33.80
N GLY A 225 21.35 10.73 34.72
CA GLY A 225 20.16 10.11 35.30
C GLY A 225 19.06 9.86 34.27
N ALA A 226 18.71 10.87 33.47
CA ALA A 226 17.67 10.77 32.45
C ALA A 226 18.05 9.76 31.34
N VAL A 227 19.30 9.76 30.90
CA VAL A 227 19.79 8.80 29.91
C VAL A 227 19.74 7.37 30.45
N ALA A 228 20.08 7.16 31.73
CA ALA A 228 19.99 5.83 32.36
C ALA A 228 18.56 5.33 32.48
N GLU A 229 17.61 6.21 32.82
CA GLU A 229 16.17 5.88 32.88
C GLU A 229 15.64 5.51 31.49
N LEU A 230 15.88 6.34 30.48
CA LEU A 230 15.47 6.07 29.10
C LEU A 230 16.07 4.77 28.56
N THR A 231 17.33 4.48 28.89
CA THR A 231 17.99 3.22 28.54
C THR A 231 17.24 2.01 29.12
N ALA A 232 16.79 2.09 30.37
CA ALA A 232 16.03 1.02 31.01
C ALA A 232 14.65 0.83 30.35
N ILE A 233 13.98 1.93 30.00
CA ILE A 233 12.67 1.91 29.33
C ILE A 233 12.78 1.30 27.93
N LEU A 234 13.81 1.65 27.15
CA LEU A 234 14.05 1.06 25.82
C LEU A 234 14.27 -0.46 25.90
N ARG A 235 15.09 -0.92 26.86
CA ARG A 235 15.31 -2.36 27.08
C ARG A 235 14.03 -3.10 27.46
N GLU A 236 13.18 -2.48 28.29
CA GLU A 236 11.87 -3.04 28.63
C GLU A 236 10.93 -3.08 27.42
N HIS A 237 10.88 -2.01 26.62
CA HIS A 237 10.03 -1.92 25.43
C HIS A 237 10.32 -3.07 24.45
N PHE A 238 11.58 -3.26 24.07
CA PHE A 238 11.98 -4.34 23.14
C PHE A 238 11.94 -5.73 23.80
N GLY A 239 12.03 -5.81 25.13
CA GLY A 239 11.95 -7.05 25.88
C GLY A 239 10.53 -7.55 26.20
N THR A 240 9.51 -6.72 26.00
CA THR A 240 8.13 -7.02 26.41
C THR A 240 7.26 -7.39 25.21
N PRO A 241 6.78 -8.64 25.10
CA PRO A 241 5.87 -9.05 24.03
C PRO A 241 4.54 -8.31 24.10
N VAL A 242 4.08 -7.77 22.96
CA VAL A 242 2.79 -7.09 22.83
C VAL A 242 1.79 -8.04 22.17
N PRO A 243 0.57 -8.21 22.72
CA PRO A 243 -0.48 -8.98 22.07
C PRO A 243 -0.93 -8.33 20.76
N SER A 244 -1.16 -9.13 19.72
CA SER A 244 -1.73 -8.65 18.47
C SER A 244 -3.13 -8.05 18.71
N ARG A 245 -3.36 -6.83 18.21
CA ARG A 245 -4.68 -6.16 18.23
C ARG A 245 -5.70 -6.86 17.33
N TYR A 246 -5.23 -7.57 16.30
CA TYR A 246 -6.05 -8.27 15.31
C TYR A 246 -5.87 -9.79 15.44
N GLY A 247 -6.83 -10.45 16.08
CA GLY A 247 -6.95 -11.91 16.15
C GLY A 247 -5.96 -12.64 17.07
N PRO A 248 -6.10 -13.97 17.23
CA PRO A 248 -5.28 -14.78 18.13
C PRO A 248 -3.90 -15.07 17.51
N ARG A 249 -3.06 -14.03 17.37
CA ARG A 249 -1.63 -14.18 17.06
C ARG A 249 -0.83 -14.21 18.36
N ALA A 250 0.30 -14.94 18.35
CA ALA A 250 1.23 -14.95 19.47
C ALA A 250 1.75 -13.52 19.74
N ALA A 251 1.91 -13.16 21.01
CA ALA A 251 2.50 -11.88 21.37
C ALA A 251 3.95 -11.81 20.86
N THR A 252 4.29 -10.74 20.14
CA THR A 252 5.62 -10.51 19.59
C THR A 252 6.22 -9.27 20.24
N SER A 253 7.52 -9.27 20.49
CA SER A 253 8.21 -8.05 20.91
C SER A 253 8.21 -7.02 19.76
N PRO A 254 8.10 -5.72 20.07
CA PRO A 254 8.27 -4.64 19.10
C PRO A 254 9.60 -4.75 18.35
N SER A 255 9.59 -4.47 17.05
CA SER A 255 10.78 -4.49 16.20
C SER A 255 11.51 -3.14 16.17
N ARG A 256 10.76 -2.07 16.42
CA ARG A 256 11.18 -0.68 16.39
C ARG A 256 10.31 0.17 17.31
N LEU A 257 10.78 1.39 17.58
CA LEU A 257 10.04 2.45 18.25
C LEU A 257 10.20 3.73 17.42
N ALA A 258 9.10 4.30 16.95
CA ALA A 258 9.05 5.61 16.32
C ALA A 258 8.57 6.66 17.33
N TYR A 259 9.47 7.56 17.74
CA TYR A 259 9.14 8.70 18.57
C TYR A 259 8.89 9.93 17.68
N LEU A 260 7.64 10.39 17.61
CA LEU A 260 7.26 11.53 16.77
C LEU A 260 7.73 12.84 17.40
N LEU A 261 8.37 13.68 16.58
CA LEU A 261 8.88 15.00 16.90
C LEU A 261 7.79 16.06 16.71
N ASP A 262 7.89 17.18 17.41
CA ASP A 262 6.83 18.20 17.44
C ASP A 262 6.94 19.22 16.31
N HIS A 263 8.16 19.48 15.82
CA HIS A 263 8.38 20.38 14.68
C HIS A 263 8.20 19.66 13.33
N GLU A 264 7.89 20.45 12.31
CA GLU A 264 7.90 19.99 10.92
C GLU A 264 9.31 20.13 10.32
N TYR A 265 9.70 19.13 9.53
CA TYR A 265 10.99 19.08 8.86
C TYR A 265 10.82 18.70 7.40
N THR A 266 11.57 19.37 6.53
CA THR A 266 11.66 18.99 5.12
C THR A 266 12.70 17.88 4.92
N PRO A 267 12.66 17.14 3.80
CA PRO A 267 13.72 16.19 3.43
C PRO A 267 15.14 16.80 3.42
N ARG A 268 15.27 18.12 3.24
CA ARG A 268 16.57 18.82 3.20
C ARG A 268 17.06 19.23 4.59
N ALA A 269 16.17 19.71 5.46
CA ALA A 269 16.55 20.18 6.80
C ALA A 269 16.58 19.06 7.86
N LEU A 270 16.09 17.85 7.55
CA LEU A 270 16.12 16.74 8.50
C LEU A 270 17.56 16.22 8.70
N GLY A 271 18.17 16.64 9.80
CA GLY A 271 19.46 16.14 10.27
C GLY A 271 19.59 16.25 11.77
N TRP A 272 20.44 15.42 12.37
CA TRP A 272 20.66 15.42 13.83
C TRP A 272 21.05 16.80 14.36
N SER A 273 21.78 17.57 13.56
CA SER A 273 22.21 18.90 13.93
C SER A 273 21.18 20.01 13.68
N GLY A 274 20.17 19.74 12.85
CA GLY A 274 19.13 20.68 12.43
C GLY A 274 17.80 20.53 13.19
N LEU A 275 17.75 19.69 14.23
CA LEU A 275 16.55 19.54 15.07
C LEU A 275 16.24 20.87 15.79
N LYS A 276 14.95 21.21 15.86
CA LYS A 276 14.43 22.50 16.35
C LYS A 276 13.95 22.36 17.81
N GLY A 277 14.24 23.36 18.63
CA GLY A 277 13.71 23.50 20.00
C GLY A 277 13.79 22.23 20.85
N ALA A 278 12.65 21.84 21.43
CA ALA A 278 12.55 20.67 22.29
C ALA A 278 12.97 19.35 21.59
N ASP A 279 12.80 19.26 20.27
CA ASP A 279 13.18 18.06 19.50
C ASP A 279 14.68 17.82 19.51
N ALA A 280 15.51 18.88 19.53
CA ALA A 280 16.96 18.74 19.62
C ALA A 280 17.37 18.08 20.94
N ALA A 281 16.83 18.56 22.06
CA ALA A 281 17.09 17.98 23.38
C ALA A 281 16.60 16.53 23.48
N ARG A 282 15.36 16.28 23.02
CA ARG A 282 14.74 14.94 23.03
C ARG A 282 15.48 13.96 22.14
N GLY A 283 15.81 14.36 20.92
CA GLY A 283 16.55 13.56 19.95
C GLY A 283 17.95 13.20 20.46
N SER A 284 18.65 14.14 21.08
CA SER A 284 19.97 13.93 21.67
C SER A 284 19.95 12.94 22.84
N LEU A 285 19.00 13.10 23.78
CA LEU A 285 18.78 12.17 24.89
C LEU A 285 18.43 10.76 24.40
N LEU A 286 17.50 10.67 23.44
CA LEU A 286 17.04 9.38 22.91
C LEU A 286 18.15 8.67 22.14
N ARG A 287 18.97 9.38 21.37
CA ARG A 287 20.15 8.83 20.67
C ARG A 287 21.18 8.26 21.67
N ALA A 288 21.52 9.03 22.71
CA ALA A 288 22.44 8.56 23.75
C ALA A 288 21.91 7.34 24.52
N ALA A 289 20.61 7.32 24.82
CA ALA A 289 19.95 6.19 25.48
C ALA A 289 19.89 4.95 24.57
N ALA A 290 19.60 5.13 23.27
CA ALA A 290 19.61 4.06 22.28
C ALA A 290 21.00 3.41 22.18
N ASP A 291 22.06 4.20 22.10
CA ASP A 291 23.44 3.68 22.04
C ASP A 291 23.79 2.84 23.28
N ARG A 292 23.45 3.31 24.49
CA ARG A 292 23.65 2.55 25.74
C ARG A 292 22.74 1.32 25.85
N ALA A 293 21.59 1.33 25.20
CA ALA A 293 20.68 0.19 25.14
C ALA A 293 21.13 -0.88 24.15
N GLY A 294 22.15 -0.62 23.32
CA GLY A 294 22.55 -1.52 22.23
C GLY A 294 21.66 -1.38 20.99
N CYS A 295 20.96 -0.26 20.87
CA CYS A 295 20.10 0.08 19.76
C CYS A 295 20.80 1.03 18.78
N GLU A 296 20.26 1.12 17.57
CA GLU A 296 20.52 2.18 16.59
C GLU A 296 19.36 3.16 16.60
N ALA A 297 19.66 4.42 16.30
CA ALA A 297 18.68 5.48 16.15
C ALA A 297 18.90 6.19 14.81
N VAL A 298 17.81 6.43 14.08
CA VAL A 298 17.79 7.20 12.81
C VAL A 298 16.69 8.25 12.86
N LEU A 299 16.77 9.23 11.96
CA LEU A 299 15.69 10.19 11.74
C LEU A 299 14.81 9.74 10.57
N ALA A 300 13.52 10.02 10.63
CA ALA A 300 12.56 9.70 9.60
C ALA A 300 11.53 10.82 9.40
N LEU A 301 10.92 10.87 8.22
CA LEU A 301 9.70 11.64 7.97
C LEU A 301 8.51 10.69 8.02
N ALA A 302 7.44 11.12 8.65
CA ALA A 302 6.23 10.35 8.89
C ALA A 302 5.00 11.13 8.40
N ASP A 303 4.19 10.45 7.60
CA ASP A 303 2.85 10.88 7.25
C ASP A 303 1.87 10.18 8.18
N ILE A 304 0.99 10.95 8.81
CA ILE A 304 0.01 10.45 9.76
C ILE A 304 -1.37 10.75 9.22
N LYS A 305 -2.20 9.72 9.13
CA LYS A 305 -3.63 9.84 8.83
C LYS A 305 -4.41 9.43 10.07
N THR A 306 -5.22 10.33 10.61
CA THR A 306 -6.19 9.99 11.66
C THR A 306 -7.60 10.02 11.09
N THR A 307 -8.39 9.02 11.44
CA THR A 307 -9.81 8.92 11.06
C THR A 307 -10.64 9.03 12.32
N HIS A 308 -11.49 10.05 12.39
CA HIS A 308 -12.38 10.29 13.52
C HIS A 308 -13.83 10.06 13.12
N SER A 309 -14.67 9.64 14.07
CA SER A 309 -16.11 9.82 13.91
C SER A 309 -16.44 11.31 14.04
N ALA A 310 -17.32 11.80 13.18
CA ALA A 310 -17.74 13.20 13.20
C ALA A 310 -19.23 13.31 12.93
N TYR A 311 -19.91 14.24 13.59
CA TYR A 311 -21.30 14.60 13.28
C TYR A 311 -21.33 16.01 12.70
N GLU A 312 -22.28 16.28 11.82
CA GLU A 312 -22.61 17.68 11.48
C GLU A 312 -23.08 18.36 12.77
N ALA A 313 -22.59 19.57 13.03
CA ALA A 313 -22.96 20.34 14.21
C ALA A 313 -24.43 20.80 14.08
N ASP A 314 -25.35 19.94 14.51
CA ASP A 314 -26.81 20.10 14.64
C ASP A 314 -27.50 21.08 13.65
N ASP A 315 -28.08 20.52 12.59
CA ASP A 315 -29.44 20.93 12.22
C ASP A 315 -30.37 20.37 13.30
N ASP A 316 -30.85 21.28 14.14
CA ASP A 316 -31.80 21.07 15.25
C ASP A 316 -32.93 20.09 14.82
N TYR A 317 -32.83 18.81 15.21
CA TYR A 317 -33.88 17.80 14.97
C TYR A 317 -35.09 18.07 15.86
N GLU A 318 -35.80 19.16 15.59
CA GLU A 318 -37.12 19.41 16.13
C GLU A 318 -38.09 18.39 15.51
N TYR A 319 -38.56 17.46 16.34
CA TYR A 319 -39.59 16.50 15.99
C TYR A 319 -40.88 17.22 15.55
N ARG A 320 -41.06 17.48 14.26
CA ARG A 320 -42.33 17.94 13.70
C ARG A 320 -42.67 17.24 12.39
N GLY A 321 -43.69 16.40 12.47
CA GLY A 321 -44.13 15.55 11.38
C GLY A 321 -44.70 16.31 10.17
N ARG A 322 -44.63 15.60 9.03
CA ARG A 322 -45.41 15.73 7.77
C ARG A 322 -45.96 17.12 7.46
N TYR A 323 -45.62 17.68 6.30
CA TYR A 323 -46.47 17.81 5.10
C TYR A 323 -45.63 18.40 3.94
N TRP A 324 -46.04 18.06 2.71
CA TRP A 324 -45.46 18.38 1.39
C TRP A 324 -45.36 19.88 1.07
N ASP A 325 -44.32 20.35 0.36
CA ASP A 325 -44.31 20.75 -1.08
C ASP A 325 -43.12 21.66 -1.45
N ASP A 326 -42.58 21.38 -2.65
CA ASP A 326 -41.98 22.21 -3.72
C ASP A 326 -40.98 23.37 -3.51
N ASP A 327 -40.07 23.39 -4.50
CA ASP A 327 -39.34 24.49 -5.17
C ASP A 327 -37.92 24.90 -4.72
N ASP A 328 -36.99 24.57 -5.65
CA ASP A 328 -35.93 25.36 -6.29
C ASP A 328 -34.74 25.97 -5.53
N ASP A 329 -33.56 25.61 -6.06
CA ASP A 329 -32.30 26.35 -6.30
C ASP A 329 -31.69 27.22 -5.19
N ASP A 330 -30.47 26.88 -4.78
CA ASP A 330 -29.28 27.68 -5.14
C ASP A 330 -27.97 27.04 -4.61
N GLU A 331 -26.94 27.07 -5.46
CA GLU A 331 -25.54 26.81 -5.14
C GLU A 331 -24.99 27.93 -4.22
N ASP A 332 -24.28 27.62 -3.13
CA ASP A 332 -23.09 28.41 -2.78
C ASP A 332 -22.08 27.71 -1.84
N SER A 333 -20.82 27.78 -2.29
CA SER A 333 -19.56 27.98 -1.57
C SER A 333 -19.37 27.41 -0.15
N GLY A 334 -18.36 26.54 -0.06
CA GLY A 334 -17.79 26.09 1.22
C GLY A 334 -17.22 27.21 2.08
N SER A 335 -17.53 27.13 3.37
CA SER A 335 -16.81 27.81 4.44
C SER A 335 -16.59 26.79 5.57
N SER A 336 -15.32 26.61 5.89
CA SER A 336 -14.80 25.86 7.05
C SER A 336 -15.60 26.14 8.33
N GLY A 337 -16.27 25.15 8.94
CA GLY A 337 -16.81 25.36 10.29
C GLY A 337 -17.75 24.37 11.02
N ASP A 338 -18.40 23.36 10.42
CA ASP A 338 -19.63 22.79 11.05
C ASP A 338 -19.62 21.27 11.35
N TYR A 339 -18.55 20.70 11.90
CA TYR A 339 -18.55 19.29 12.33
C TYR A 339 -18.02 19.12 13.76
N GLU A 340 -18.73 18.34 14.59
CA GLU A 340 -18.29 17.94 15.92
C GLU A 340 -17.54 16.60 15.85
N ILE A 341 -16.23 16.66 16.13
CA ILE A 341 -15.34 15.50 16.12
C ILE A 341 -15.52 14.74 17.43
N GLN A 342 -15.71 13.42 17.32
CA GLN A 342 -15.87 12.55 18.47
C GLN A 342 -14.64 11.65 18.65
N GLU A 343 -14.81 10.33 18.47
CA GLU A 343 -13.80 9.35 18.83
C GLU A 343 -12.84 9.09 17.67
N LEU A 344 -11.54 8.98 17.99
CA LEU A 344 -10.54 8.46 17.06
C LEU A 344 -10.87 6.99 16.75
N ILE A 345 -11.18 6.71 15.50
CA ILE A 345 -11.48 5.35 15.00
C ILE A 345 -10.18 4.64 14.65
N ASP A 346 -9.32 5.32 13.90
CA ASP A 346 -8.05 4.75 13.44
C ASP A 346 -6.96 5.83 13.30
N SER A 347 -5.71 5.39 13.46
CA SER A 347 -4.52 6.22 13.27
C SER A 347 -3.46 5.41 12.54
N GLU A 348 -3.18 5.82 11.31
CA GLU A 348 -2.18 5.20 10.45
C GLU A 348 -0.93 6.08 10.43
N VAL A 349 0.23 5.49 10.70
CA VAL A 349 1.53 6.18 10.65
C VAL A 349 2.39 5.49 9.61
N THR A 350 2.82 6.24 8.59
CA THR A 350 3.67 5.74 7.51
C THR A 350 4.96 6.53 7.47
N LEU A 351 6.11 5.85 7.65
CA LEU A 351 7.41 6.46 7.40
C LEU A 351 7.65 6.54 5.90
N THR A 352 7.86 7.76 5.39
CA THR A 352 8.06 8.04 3.96
C THR A 352 9.53 8.19 3.60
N HIS A 353 10.35 8.58 4.56
CA HIS A 353 11.79 8.75 4.40
C HIS A 353 12.52 8.42 5.69
N TRP A 354 13.77 8.00 5.62
CA TRP A 354 14.64 7.86 6.79
C TRP A 354 16.11 8.10 6.46
N THR A 355 16.91 8.46 7.46
CA THR A 355 18.34 8.65 7.32
C THR A 355 19.09 7.32 7.46
N GLY A 356 20.21 7.16 6.77
CA GLY A 356 21.19 6.13 7.11
C GLY A 356 21.71 6.25 8.56
N PRO A 357 22.34 5.21 9.13
CA PRO A 357 22.86 5.25 10.52
C PRO A 357 23.89 6.35 10.79
N ASP A 358 24.54 6.86 9.74
CA ASP A 358 25.47 8.00 9.79
C ASP A 358 24.77 9.38 9.75
N GLY A 359 23.45 9.41 9.53
CA GLY A 359 22.64 10.62 9.47
C GLY A 359 22.75 11.43 8.18
N THR A 360 23.43 10.92 7.15
CA THR A 360 23.83 11.75 5.98
C THR A 360 23.00 11.53 4.72
N ARG A 361 22.36 10.36 4.57
CA ARG A 361 21.59 10.01 3.37
C ARG A 361 20.14 9.73 3.71
N LEU A 362 19.23 10.55 3.19
CA LEU A 362 17.79 10.32 3.25
C LEU A 362 17.38 9.34 2.14
N GLU A 363 16.86 8.17 2.52
CA GLU A 363 16.31 7.18 1.60
C GLU A 363 14.79 7.23 1.63
N LYS A 364 14.16 7.28 0.45
CA LYS A 364 12.70 7.19 0.32
C LYS A 364 12.25 5.76 0.66
N THR A 365 11.20 5.65 1.46
CA THR A 365 10.63 4.40 1.94
C THR A 365 9.11 4.49 2.04
N SER A 366 8.46 3.39 2.35
CA SER A 366 7.03 3.34 2.68
C SER A 366 6.85 2.22 3.70
N LEU A 367 6.89 2.59 4.98
CA LEU A 367 6.81 1.65 6.09
C LEU A 367 5.68 2.02 7.03
N PHE A 368 4.66 1.16 7.11
CA PHE A 368 3.62 1.31 8.11
C PHE A 368 4.16 0.96 9.49
N VAL A 369 3.89 1.80 10.49
CA VAL A 369 4.30 1.58 11.88
C VAL A 369 3.06 1.37 12.73
N GLY A 370 3.02 0.25 13.44
CA GLY A 370 1.89 -0.09 14.29
C GLY A 370 1.75 0.90 15.46
N SER A 371 0.51 1.13 15.90
CA SER A 371 0.23 1.97 17.08
C SER A 371 0.95 1.53 18.37
N ASP A 372 1.45 0.28 18.41
CA ASP A 372 2.23 -0.25 19.51
C ASP A 372 3.73 0.09 19.46
N GLU A 373 4.20 0.55 18.30
CA GLU A 373 5.57 0.98 18.02
C GLU A 373 5.69 2.51 17.90
N VAL A 374 4.61 3.28 18.09
CA VAL A 374 4.62 4.76 17.99
C VAL A 374 4.37 5.40 19.36
N CYS A 375 5.13 6.44 19.70
CA CYS A 375 4.78 7.37 20.77
C CYS A 375 5.21 8.80 20.45
N ALA A 376 4.64 9.77 21.16
CA ALA A 376 4.95 11.19 21.02
C ALA A 376 4.77 11.88 22.37
N SER A 377 5.53 12.95 22.64
CA SER A 377 5.30 13.76 23.85
C SER A 377 4.11 14.70 23.70
N THR A 378 3.86 15.17 22.48
CA THR A 378 2.68 15.95 22.08
C THR A 378 1.78 15.09 21.19
N GLY A 379 0.49 14.99 21.54
CA GLY A 379 -0.46 14.18 20.80
C GLY A 379 -0.66 14.73 19.40
N THR A 380 -0.87 13.86 18.41
CA THR A 380 -1.11 14.33 17.02
C THR A 380 -2.38 15.19 16.93
N ASP A 381 -3.39 14.91 17.74
CA ASP A 381 -4.63 15.69 17.80
C ASP A 381 -4.43 17.11 18.37
N ASP A 382 -3.32 17.37 19.07
CA ASP A 382 -2.92 18.70 19.57
C ASP A 382 -2.21 19.52 18.48
N LEU A 383 -2.03 18.97 17.27
CA LEU A 383 -1.38 19.63 16.13
C LEU A 383 -2.42 20.09 15.11
N GLU A 384 -2.08 21.11 14.31
CA GLU A 384 -2.94 21.55 13.21
C GLU A 384 -2.73 20.63 11.98
N PRO A 385 -3.77 19.96 11.44
CA PRO A 385 -3.63 19.13 10.25
C PRO A 385 -3.37 19.99 9.00
N TYR A 386 -2.57 19.48 8.07
CA TYR A 386 -2.34 20.19 6.79
C TYR A 386 -3.49 19.98 5.80
N SER A 387 -4.22 18.87 5.95
CA SER A 387 -5.42 18.54 5.16
C SER A 387 -6.46 17.87 6.05
N SER A 388 -7.73 18.09 5.72
CA SER A 388 -8.85 17.40 6.35
C SER A 388 -9.97 17.19 5.35
N GLU A 389 -10.54 15.99 5.32
CA GLU A 389 -11.60 15.60 4.40
C GLU A 389 -12.73 14.98 5.19
N TYR A 390 -13.94 15.50 4.99
CA TYR A 390 -15.14 14.97 5.59
C TYR A 390 -15.86 14.07 4.59
N GLU A 391 -16.15 12.85 5.01
CA GLU A 391 -16.96 11.91 4.24
C GLU A 391 -18.30 11.67 4.94
N GLY A 392 -19.38 12.17 4.32
CA GLY A 392 -20.75 12.01 4.77
C GLY A 392 -21.45 10.74 4.26
N TYR A 393 -22.46 10.29 5.02
CA TYR A 393 -23.44 9.23 4.74
C TYR A 393 -22.94 7.99 3.94
N MET A 394 -22.08 7.19 4.57
CA MET A 394 -21.54 5.92 4.04
C MET A 394 -22.48 4.69 4.20
N GLY A 395 -23.80 4.90 4.30
CA GLY A 395 -24.78 3.82 4.46
C GLY A 395 -24.77 3.19 5.86
N ASN A 396 -24.11 2.03 6.04
CA ASN A 396 -24.02 1.35 7.35
C ASN A 396 -22.84 1.83 8.22
N TRP A 397 -21.98 2.71 7.70
CA TRP A 397 -20.86 3.33 8.42
C TRP A 397 -21.23 4.76 8.79
N GLY A 398 -20.87 5.19 10.01
CA GLY A 398 -21.07 6.56 10.47
C GLY A 398 -20.20 7.56 9.70
N ASN A 399 -20.55 8.85 9.77
CA ASN A 399 -19.79 9.92 9.13
C ASN A 399 -18.37 9.99 9.72
N THR A 400 -17.38 10.21 8.86
CA THR A 400 -15.96 10.20 9.23
C THR A 400 -15.27 11.49 8.80
N LEU A 401 -14.33 11.94 9.62
CA LEU A 401 -13.41 13.02 9.30
C LEU A 401 -11.99 12.46 9.27
N ASP A 402 -11.38 12.48 8.10
CA ASP A 402 -9.97 12.15 7.92
C ASP A 402 -9.13 13.42 8.07
N ARG A 403 -8.02 13.32 8.82
CA ARG A 403 -7.05 14.38 9.02
C ARG A 403 -5.65 13.88 8.71
N TRP A 404 -4.86 14.71 8.02
CA TRP A 404 -3.49 14.37 7.66
C TRP A 404 -2.49 15.34 8.28
N TYR A 405 -1.38 14.78 8.76
CA TYR A 405 -0.29 15.50 9.43
C TYR A 405 1.06 15.05 8.87
N HIS A 406 2.02 15.96 8.84
CA HIS A 406 3.43 15.65 8.57
C HIS A 406 4.24 15.84 9.85
N ARG A 407 5.01 14.82 10.24
CA ARG A 407 5.92 14.90 11.40
C ARG A 407 7.26 14.29 11.05
N ALA A 408 8.32 14.71 11.73
CA ALA A 408 9.53 13.89 11.78
C ALA A 408 9.44 12.88 12.93
N ALA A 409 10.31 11.88 12.90
CA ALA A 409 10.41 10.87 13.95
C ALA A 409 11.86 10.49 14.22
N VAL A 410 12.19 10.20 15.48
CA VAL A 410 13.37 9.43 15.85
C VAL A 410 12.95 7.96 15.90
N VAL A 411 13.50 7.15 15.01
CA VAL A 411 13.21 5.71 14.96
C VAL A 411 14.36 4.95 15.60
N VAL A 412 14.04 4.15 16.61
CA VAL A 412 15.00 3.36 17.41
C VAL A 412 14.71 1.88 17.23
N TRP A 413 15.75 1.07 17.06
CA TRP A 413 15.63 -0.39 17.04
C TRP A 413 16.88 -1.07 17.60
N PRO A 414 16.78 -2.29 18.16
CA PRO A 414 17.94 -3.10 18.51
C PRO A 414 18.85 -3.32 17.30
N ARG A 415 20.18 -3.30 17.48
CA ARG A 415 21.14 -3.50 16.38
C ARG A 415 20.93 -4.81 15.61
N GLU A 416 20.49 -5.85 16.31
CA GLU A 416 20.11 -7.14 15.71
C GLU A 416 18.90 -7.07 14.77
N GLN A 417 18.03 -6.06 14.90
CA GLN A 417 16.86 -5.85 14.05
C GLN A 417 17.12 -4.89 12.89
N ALA A 418 18.32 -4.29 12.79
CA ALA A 418 18.65 -3.34 11.72
C ALA A 418 18.42 -3.93 10.32
N PHE A 419 18.78 -5.20 10.13
CA PHE A 419 18.55 -5.93 8.89
C PHE A 419 17.05 -6.08 8.56
N ALA A 420 16.26 -6.55 9.52
CA ALA A 420 14.80 -6.72 9.37
C ALA A 420 14.10 -5.40 9.04
N ASN A 421 14.39 -4.34 9.78
CA ASN A 421 13.79 -3.02 9.56
C ASN A 421 14.05 -2.53 8.14
N ARG A 422 15.30 -2.64 7.65
CA ARG A 422 15.62 -2.26 6.26
C ARG A 422 14.99 -3.19 5.24
N ALA A 423 14.96 -4.50 5.51
CA ALA A 423 14.39 -5.49 4.61
C ALA A 423 12.87 -5.34 4.40
N GLU A 424 12.12 -4.87 5.39
CA GLU A 424 10.68 -4.63 5.25
C GLU A 424 10.39 -3.52 4.23
N THR A 425 11.26 -2.52 4.16
CA THR A 425 11.17 -1.43 3.18
C THR A 425 11.68 -1.84 1.80
N SER A 426 12.71 -2.68 1.75
CA SER A 426 13.37 -3.13 0.53
C SER A 426 13.69 -4.63 0.57
N PRO A 427 12.69 -5.49 0.29
CA PRO A 427 12.89 -6.94 0.24
C PRO A 427 13.96 -7.34 -0.80
N GLY A 428 14.05 -6.60 -1.91
CA GLY A 428 15.04 -6.83 -2.95
C GLY A 428 16.48 -6.58 -2.49
N TRP A 429 16.72 -5.54 -1.68
CA TRP A 429 18.03 -5.31 -1.08
C TRP A 429 18.39 -6.44 -0.11
N ALA A 430 17.44 -6.86 0.73
CA ALA A 430 17.68 -7.91 1.72
C ALA A 430 18.15 -9.21 1.07
N LEU A 431 17.52 -9.63 -0.04
CA LEU A 431 17.91 -10.82 -0.78
C LEU A 431 19.31 -10.72 -1.40
N ASP A 432 19.65 -9.55 -1.95
CA ASP A 432 20.99 -9.32 -2.52
C ASP A 432 22.06 -9.28 -1.42
N GLU A 433 21.75 -8.69 -0.27
CA GLU A 433 22.65 -8.61 0.89
C GLU A 433 22.89 -9.98 1.52
N LEU A 434 21.84 -10.80 1.70
CA LEU A 434 22.00 -12.20 2.14
C LEU A 434 22.93 -12.98 1.20
N ALA A 435 22.78 -12.76 -0.10
CA ALA A 435 23.64 -13.40 -1.08
C ALA A 435 25.09 -12.90 -1.02
N ALA A 436 25.29 -11.60 -0.79
CA ALA A 436 26.61 -11.00 -0.64
C ALA A 436 27.33 -11.48 0.64
N MET A 437 26.63 -11.53 1.77
CA MET A 437 27.15 -12.05 3.05
C MET A 437 27.63 -13.49 2.89
N ALA A 438 26.79 -14.36 2.33
CA ALA A 438 27.14 -15.75 2.05
C ALA A 438 28.34 -15.86 1.08
N ALA A 439 28.35 -15.08 -0.01
CA ALA A 439 29.46 -15.07 -0.97
C ALA A 439 30.78 -14.57 -0.37
N SER A 440 30.73 -13.72 0.66
CA SER A 440 31.91 -13.26 1.41
C SER A 440 32.42 -14.26 2.46
N GLY A 441 31.70 -15.37 2.68
CA GLY A 441 32.02 -16.40 3.66
C GLY A 441 31.32 -16.25 5.02
N ASP A 442 30.47 -15.25 5.20
CA ASP A 442 29.69 -15.03 6.43
C ASP A 442 28.32 -15.73 6.37
N LEU A 443 28.34 -17.07 6.34
CA LEU A 443 27.12 -17.88 6.31
C LEU A 443 26.31 -17.75 7.61
N SER A 444 26.99 -17.69 8.76
CA SER A 444 26.31 -17.56 10.05
C SER A 444 25.61 -16.21 10.19
N GLY A 445 26.23 -15.12 9.71
CA GLY A 445 25.62 -13.79 9.66
C GLY A 445 24.42 -13.76 8.72
N ALA A 446 24.53 -14.34 7.52
CA ALA A 446 23.41 -14.45 6.59
C ALA A 446 22.22 -15.22 7.18
N GLN A 447 22.46 -16.35 7.86
CA GLN A 447 21.41 -17.14 8.51
C GLN A 447 20.74 -16.36 9.66
N ALA A 448 21.53 -15.68 10.49
CA ALA A 448 21.01 -14.84 11.56
C ALA A 448 20.16 -13.68 11.01
N ALA A 449 20.64 -13.00 9.97
CA ALA A 449 19.93 -11.93 9.27
C ALA A 449 18.61 -12.43 8.66
N ALA A 450 18.63 -13.57 7.98
CA ALA A 450 17.42 -14.14 7.39
C ALA A 450 16.37 -14.54 8.45
N ALA A 451 16.79 -15.03 9.63
CA ALA A 451 15.88 -15.34 10.73
C ALA A 451 15.08 -14.11 11.19
N THR A 452 15.66 -12.91 11.11
CA THR A 452 14.95 -11.66 11.46
C THR A 452 13.79 -11.32 10.50
N LEU A 453 13.77 -11.89 9.28
CA LEU A 453 12.71 -11.65 8.30
C LEU A 453 11.42 -12.43 8.59
N GLN A 454 11.53 -13.57 9.29
CA GLN A 454 10.45 -14.53 9.49
C GLN A 454 9.12 -13.91 9.98
N PRO A 455 9.09 -12.90 10.88
CA PRO A 455 7.84 -12.33 11.38
C PRO A 455 6.98 -11.62 10.32
N PHE A 456 7.59 -11.05 9.28
CA PHE A 456 6.92 -10.16 8.32
C PHE A 456 7.09 -10.54 6.84
N TRP A 457 7.98 -11.50 6.52
CA TRP A 457 8.32 -11.85 5.13
C TRP A 457 7.10 -12.26 4.30
N ASP A 458 6.27 -13.17 4.82
CA ASP A 458 5.04 -13.63 4.14
C ASP A 458 4.05 -12.47 3.89
N SER A 459 3.85 -11.57 4.86
CA SER A 459 2.97 -10.42 4.64
C SER A 459 3.53 -9.42 3.65
N SER A 460 4.84 -9.25 3.58
CA SER A 460 5.50 -8.26 2.72
C SER A 460 5.50 -8.65 1.24
N LEU A 461 5.43 -9.95 0.95
CA LEU A 461 5.40 -10.49 -0.40
C LEU A 461 3.98 -10.86 -0.89
N ARG A 462 2.94 -10.54 -0.11
CA ARG A 462 1.55 -10.66 -0.56
C ARG A 462 1.11 -9.38 -1.24
N ALA A 463 0.97 -9.42 -2.57
CA ALA A 463 0.42 -8.30 -3.31
C ALA A 463 -1.05 -8.06 -2.96
N ARG A 464 -1.36 -6.88 -2.40
CA ARG A 464 -2.73 -6.43 -2.08
C ARG A 464 -3.18 -5.31 -3.02
N THR A 465 -2.23 -4.59 -3.60
CA THR A 465 -2.43 -3.49 -4.54
C THR A 465 -1.67 -3.73 -5.86
N PRO A 466 -1.99 -3.02 -6.95
CA PRO A 466 -1.19 -3.05 -8.18
C PRO A 466 0.27 -2.66 -7.96
N ASP A 467 0.53 -1.65 -7.12
CA ASP A 467 1.88 -1.18 -6.79
C ASP A 467 2.70 -2.25 -6.05
N ASP A 468 2.05 -3.06 -5.19
CA ASP A 468 2.69 -4.22 -4.57
C ASP A 468 3.17 -5.23 -5.61
N LYS A 469 2.38 -5.46 -6.68
CA LYS A 469 2.77 -6.40 -7.74
C LYS A 469 4.03 -5.93 -8.46
N GLU A 470 4.16 -4.64 -8.72
CA GLU A 470 5.37 -4.07 -9.32
C GLU A 470 6.58 -4.18 -8.38
N ARG A 471 6.40 -3.86 -7.09
CA ARG A 471 7.46 -4.00 -6.06
C ARG A 471 7.96 -5.44 -5.91
N ILE A 472 7.05 -6.41 -6.02
CA ILE A 472 7.36 -7.84 -5.86
C ILE A 472 7.90 -8.44 -7.17
N SER A 473 7.70 -7.77 -8.30
CA SER A 473 8.19 -8.20 -9.60
C SER A 473 9.72 -8.35 -9.59
N GLY A 474 10.21 -9.49 -10.06
CA GLY A 474 11.65 -9.80 -10.10
C GLY A 474 12.29 -10.21 -8.76
N LEU A 475 11.55 -10.20 -7.64
CA LEU A 475 12.07 -10.69 -6.37
C LEU A 475 12.27 -12.21 -6.35
N PHE A 476 11.48 -12.96 -7.11
CA PHE A 476 11.57 -14.43 -7.15
C PHE A 476 12.97 -14.92 -7.55
N GLY A 477 13.54 -14.39 -8.62
CA GLY A 477 14.90 -14.73 -9.05
C GLY A 477 15.97 -14.35 -8.02
N LYS A 478 15.78 -13.25 -7.28
CA LYS A 478 16.65 -12.88 -6.15
C LYS A 478 16.52 -13.87 -5.00
N ALA A 479 15.29 -14.29 -4.69
CA ALA A 479 14.99 -15.24 -3.62
C ALA A 479 15.60 -16.62 -3.92
N LEU A 480 15.51 -17.10 -5.17
CA LEU A 480 16.18 -18.34 -5.59
C LEU A 480 17.70 -18.26 -5.39
N ARG A 481 18.32 -17.12 -5.72
CA ARG A 481 19.77 -16.92 -5.50
C ARG A 481 20.12 -16.92 -4.02
N ALA A 482 19.42 -16.13 -3.21
CA ALA A 482 19.64 -16.07 -1.76
C ALA A 482 19.46 -17.45 -1.10
N ALA A 483 18.38 -18.15 -1.44
CA ALA A 483 18.13 -19.51 -0.96
C ALA A 483 19.24 -20.49 -1.37
N SER A 484 19.88 -20.29 -2.53
CA SER A 484 20.92 -21.21 -3.01
C SER A 484 22.26 -21.10 -2.27
N VAL A 485 22.50 -19.97 -1.61
CA VAL A 485 23.79 -19.66 -0.95
C VAL A 485 23.72 -19.70 0.57
N VAL A 486 22.53 -19.66 1.18
CA VAL A 486 22.36 -19.72 2.64
C VAL A 486 22.63 -21.13 3.21
N GLU A 487 22.58 -22.17 2.37
CA GLU A 487 22.87 -23.58 2.71
C GLU A 487 22.06 -24.16 3.89
N ASP A 488 20.99 -23.48 4.34
CA ASP A 488 20.07 -23.95 5.38
C ASP A 488 18.67 -24.24 4.80
N PRO A 489 18.17 -25.48 4.85
CA PRO A 489 16.87 -25.83 4.27
C PRO A 489 15.70 -25.05 4.88
N ALA A 490 15.73 -24.76 6.19
CA ALA A 490 14.64 -24.05 6.86
C ALA A 490 14.54 -22.61 6.39
N THR A 491 15.68 -21.90 6.33
CA THR A 491 15.77 -20.53 5.83
C THR A 491 15.45 -20.45 4.35
N ALA A 492 15.97 -21.37 3.53
CA ALA A 492 15.64 -21.43 2.10
C ALA A 492 14.14 -21.63 1.87
N THR A 493 13.49 -22.45 2.71
CA THR A 493 12.02 -22.62 2.67
C THR A 493 11.33 -21.32 3.03
N MET A 494 11.70 -20.69 4.16
CA MET A 494 11.11 -19.43 4.62
C MET A 494 11.18 -18.33 3.55
N LEU A 495 12.33 -18.19 2.86
CA LEU A 495 12.51 -17.20 1.81
C LEU A 495 11.61 -17.44 0.59
N LEU A 496 11.34 -18.71 0.25
CA LEU A 496 10.63 -19.11 -0.97
C LEU A 496 9.13 -19.41 -0.75
N ASP A 497 8.70 -19.65 0.49
CA ASP A 497 7.32 -20.00 0.87
C ASP A 497 6.25 -19.00 0.38
N PRO A 498 6.48 -17.67 0.40
CA PRO A 498 5.45 -16.70 -0.01
C PRO A 498 5.15 -16.69 -1.51
N PHE A 499 6.03 -17.26 -2.34
CA PHE A 499 5.85 -17.31 -3.78
C PHE A 499 4.89 -18.42 -4.19
N ARG A 500 4.50 -18.41 -5.47
CA ARG A 500 3.64 -19.43 -6.05
C ARG A 500 4.34 -20.12 -7.21
N VAL A 501 3.79 -21.24 -7.65
CA VAL A 501 4.36 -21.99 -8.77
C VAL A 501 4.40 -21.13 -10.04
N GLU A 502 3.43 -20.24 -10.21
CA GLU A 502 3.33 -19.31 -11.35
C GLU A 502 4.50 -18.32 -11.41
N SER A 503 5.24 -18.14 -10.31
CA SER A 503 6.47 -17.32 -10.30
C SER A 503 7.67 -18.03 -10.95
N LEU A 504 7.64 -19.36 -11.09
CA LEU A 504 8.72 -20.15 -11.67
C LEU A 504 8.65 -20.07 -13.20
N THR A 505 9.66 -19.49 -13.84
CA THR A 505 9.72 -19.37 -15.30
C THR A 505 10.85 -20.20 -15.90
N THR A 506 10.85 -20.37 -17.21
CA THR A 506 11.96 -20.98 -17.96
C THR A 506 13.32 -20.32 -17.69
N GLY A 507 13.36 -19.03 -17.36
CA GLY A 507 14.59 -18.33 -16.97
C GLY A 507 15.18 -18.80 -15.64
N ASP A 508 14.39 -19.49 -14.80
CA ASP A 508 14.77 -19.91 -13.45
C ASP A 508 15.26 -21.36 -13.38
N ILE A 509 15.23 -22.12 -14.49
CA ILE A 509 15.56 -23.55 -14.54
C ILE A 509 16.91 -23.86 -13.89
N ASP A 510 17.95 -23.09 -14.22
CA ASP A 510 19.29 -23.31 -13.68
C ASP A 510 19.37 -22.99 -12.18
N ALA A 511 18.72 -21.91 -11.74
CA ALA A 511 18.72 -21.49 -10.34
C ALA A 511 17.94 -22.47 -9.47
N PHE A 512 16.75 -22.87 -9.91
CA PHE A 512 15.94 -23.88 -9.24
C PHE A 512 16.60 -25.27 -9.27
N GLY A 513 17.22 -25.66 -10.38
CA GLY A 513 17.95 -26.93 -10.50
C GLY A 513 19.10 -27.07 -9.51
N ARG A 514 19.82 -25.96 -9.21
CA ARG A 514 20.85 -25.92 -8.17
C ARG A 514 20.27 -26.15 -6.77
N LEU A 515 19.15 -25.49 -6.44
CA LEU A 515 18.45 -25.68 -5.16
C LEU A 515 17.98 -27.11 -4.98
N VAL A 516 17.35 -27.68 -6.00
CA VAL A 516 16.88 -29.07 -6.02
C VAL A 516 18.02 -30.04 -5.78
N SER A 517 19.19 -29.78 -6.39
CA SER A 517 20.38 -30.61 -6.20
C SER A 517 21.02 -30.45 -4.82
N GLY A 518 21.00 -29.24 -4.26
CA GLY A 518 21.58 -28.93 -2.95
C GLY A 518 20.74 -29.44 -1.76
N TYR A 519 19.43 -29.20 -1.79
CA TYR A 519 18.52 -29.56 -0.68
C TYR A 519 17.81 -30.90 -0.87
N GLY A 520 17.82 -31.45 -2.09
CA GLY A 520 17.32 -32.78 -2.38
C GLY A 520 15.79 -32.89 -2.58
N GLN A 521 15.36 -34.12 -2.84
CA GLN A 521 14.03 -34.42 -3.34
C GLN A 521 12.90 -34.18 -2.33
N GLN A 522 13.12 -34.46 -1.04
CA GLN A 522 12.08 -34.30 -0.01
C GLN A 522 11.77 -32.83 0.26
N TRP A 523 12.80 -31.99 0.33
CA TRP A 523 12.66 -30.54 0.47
C TRP A 523 11.91 -29.95 -0.73
N THR A 524 12.34 -30.32 -1.95
CA THR A 524 11.68 -29.88 -3.20
C THR A 524 10.20 -30.24 -3.23
N ALA A 525 9.85 -31.47 -2.84
CA ALA A 525 8.47 -31.91 -2.78
C ALA A 525 7.62 -31.12 -1.78
N GLY A 526 8.22 -30.69 -0.65
CA GLY A 526 7.58 -29.82 0.33
C GLY A 526 7.28 -28.45 -0.24
N LEU A 527 8.32 -27.79 -0.81
CA LEU A 527 8.21 -26.46 -1.39
C LEU A 527 7.17 -26.41 -2.52
N LEU A 528 7.22 -27.36 -3.46
CA LEU A 528 6.25 -27.41 -4.56
C LEU A 528 4.82 -27.58 -4.03
N ARG A 529 4.58 -28.40 -3.00
CA ARG A 529 3.23 -28.51 -2.42
C ARG A 529 2.75 -27.19 -1.80
N THR A 530 3.63 -26.44 -1.15
CA THR A 530 3.28 -25.11 -0.63
C THR A 530 2.93 -24.16 -1.77
N TRP A 531 3.73 -24.12 -2.83
CA TRP A 531 3.46 -23.29 -4.02
C TRP A 531 2.16 -23.66 -4.74
N PHE A 532 1.74 -24.92 -4.66
CA PHE A 532 0.42 -25.38 -5.10
C PHE A 532 -0.68 -25.20 -4.03
N GLY A 533 -0.46 -24.42 -2.97
CA GLY A 533 -1.48 -24.00 -2.03
C GLY A 533 -1.90 -25.05 -0.98
N ALA A 534 -1.09 -26.09 -0.72
CA ALA A 534 -1.41 -27.11 0.29
C ALA A 534 -1.61 -26.53 1.71
N ALA A 535 -1.02 -25.35 1.99
CA ALA A 535 -1.13 -24.66 3.27
C ALA A 535 -2.28 -23.62 3.35
N GLN A 536 -3.01 -23.37 2.25
CA GLN A 536 -4.03 -22.32 2.20
C GLN A 536 -5.47 -22.88 2.09
N PRO A 537 -6.48 -22.17 2.65
CA PRO A 537 -7.87 -22.59 2.52
C PRO A 537 -8.33 -22.59 1.05
N ALA A 538 -9.22 -23.51 0.68
CA ALA A 538 -9.69 -23.67 -0.68
C ALA A 538 -10.34 -22.41 -1.32
N TRP A 539 -10.86 -21.48 -0.51
CA TRP A 539 -11.43 -20.21 -1.00
C TRP A 539 -10.36 -19.15 -1.33
N ALA A 540 -9.17 -19.22 -0.74
CA ALA A 540 -8.01 -18.40 -1.13
C ALA A 540 -7.40 -18.89 -2.46
N TYR A 541 -7.82 -20.10 -2.87
CA TYR A 541 -7.34 -20.84 -4.01
C TYR A 541 -8.46 -20.98 -5.05
N ALA A 542 -8.80 -19.88 -5.71
CA ALA A 542 -9.31 -19.98 -7.07
C ALA A 542 -8.08 -20.04 -7.96
N GLY A 543 -7.68 -21.25 -8.39
CA GLY A 543 -6.66 -21.43 -9.43
C GLY A 543 -7.14 -20.73 -10.71
N GLY A 544 -6.85 -19.44 -10.78
CA GLY A 544 -7.42 -18.51 -11.74
C GLY A 544 -6.88 -18.69 -13.16
N PRO A 545 -7.23 -17.78 -14.08
CA PRO A 545 -6.69 -17.76 -15.44
C PRO A 545 -5.15 -17.76 -15.47
N GLU A 546 -4.49 -17.18 -14.46
CA GLU A 546 -3.02 -17.14 -14.33
C GLU A 546 -2.38 -18.52 -14.35
N ARG A 547 -2.92 -19.51 -13.59
CA ARG A 547 -2.32 -20.86 -13.60
C ARG A 547 -2.52 -21.56 -14.93
N ARG A 548 -3.71 -21.44 -15.52
CA ARG A 548 -4.00 -22.06 -16.83
C ARG A 548 -3.04 -21.53 -17.88
N GLN A 549 -2.80 -20.21 -17.85
CA GLN A 549 -1.82 -19.57 -18.72
C GLN A 549 -0.39 -20.06 -18.43
N TRP A 550 0.04 -20.06 -17.17
CA TRP A 550 1.38 -20.54 -16.79
C TRP A 550 1.62 -22.01 -17.19
N VAL A 551 0.64 -22.90 -17.00
CA VAL A 551 0.74 -24.30 -17.44
C VAL A 551 0.85 -24.39 -18.96
N ALA A 552 0.10 -23.57 -19.69
CA ALA A 552 0.15 -23.55 -21.14
C ALA A 552 1.52 -23.08 -21.65
N ASP A 553 2.06 -22.00 -21.07
CA ASP A 553 3.20 -21.26 -21.60
C ASP A 553 4.56 -21.78 -21.07
N GLU A 554 4.67 -22.14 -19.79
CA GLU A 554 5.96 -22.42 -19.14
C GLU A 554 6.22 -23.91 -18.87
N LEU A 555 5.18 -24.71 -18.60
CA LEU A 555 5.34 -26.09 -18.10
C LEU A 555 6.20 -26.99 -19.00
N PRO A 556 5.98 -27.08 -20.32
CA PRO A 556 6.73 -28.03 -21.15
C PRO A 556 8.23 -27.77 -21.12
N ALA A 557 8.63 -26.50 -21.24
CA ALA A 557 10.04 -26.10 -21.24
C ALA A 557 10.67 -26.22 -19.83
N LEU A 558 9.94 -25.90 -18.77
CA LEU A 558 10.37 -26.13 -17.38
C LEU A 558 10.65 -27.61 -17.11
N CYS A 559 9.69 -28.47 -17.45
CA CYS A 559 9.80 -29.92 -17.29
C CYS A 559 10.98 -30.48 -18.09
N ALA A 560 11.13 -30.09 -19.36
CA ALA A 560 12.22 -30.53 -20.22
C ALA A 560 13.59 -30.09 -19.68
N GLY A 561 13.75 -28.81 -19.32
CA GLY A 561 15.01 -28.27 -18.81
C GLY A 561 15.43 -28.87 -17.46
N LEU A 562 14.49 -29.01 -16.52
CA LEU A 562 14.77 -29.67 -15.24
C LEU A 562 15.08 -31.16 -15.41
N HIS A 563 14.42 -31.82 -16.37
CA HIS A 563 14.68 -33.23 -16.67
C HIS A 563 16.07 -33.44 -17.29
N ALA A 564 16.51 -32.53 -18.16
CA ALA A 564 17.83 -32.55 -18.79
C ALA A 564 18.99 -32.42 -17.77
N ALA A 565 18.75 -31.81 -16.60
CA ALA A 565 19.74 -31.75 -15.53
C ALA A 565 20.00 -33.12 -14.83
N HIS A 566 19.19 -34.15 -15.13
CA HIS A 566 19.25 -35.50 -14.55
C HIS A 566 19.14 -35.52 -13.01
N GLY A 567 19.20 -36.72 -12.41
CA GLY A 567 19.23 -36.90 -10.95
C GLY A 567 18.07 -36.24 -10.20
N ALA A 568 18.39 -35.31 -9.30
CA ALA A 568 17.40 -34.59 -8.50
C ALA A 568 16.51 -33.66 -9.35
N GLY A 569 17.06 -33.05 -10.42
CA GLY A 569 16.29 -32.23 -11.37
C GLY A 569 15.21 -33.03 -12.09
N ALA A 570 15.55 -34.23 -12.58
CA ALA A 570 14.57 -35.12 -13.20
C ALA A 570 13.49 -35.61 -12.23
N ALA A 571 13.82 -35.77 -10.94
CA ALA A 571 12.84 -36.07 -9.91
C ALA A 571 11.91 -34.87 -9.63
N ALA A 572 12.44 -33.65 -9.60
CA ALA A 572 11.66 -32.43 -9.43
C ALA A 572 10.71 -32.18 -10.63
N ALA A 573 11.18 -32.38 -11.86
CA ALA A 573 10.35 -32.29 -13.06
C ALA A 573 9.13 -33.22 -12.98
N ARG A 574 9.32 -34.48 -12.53
CA ARG A 574 8.22 -35.44 -12.33
C ARG A 574 7.25 -35.02 -11.22
N GLN A 575 7.76 -34.48 -10.12
CA GLN A 575 6.92 -33.99 -9.03
C GLN A 575 6.10 -32.77 -9.46
N LEU A 576 6.70 -31.84 -10.21
CA LEU A 576 6.02 -30.68 -10.77
C LEU A 576 4.89 -31.13 -11.70
N LEU A 577 5.19 -32.04 -12.62
CA LEU A 577 4.21 -32.59 -13.57
C LEU A 577 3.04 -33.29 -12.86
N ASP A 578 3.32 -34.13 -11.85
CA ASP A 578 2.29 -34.82 -11.04
C ASP A 578 1.38 -33.83 -10.29
N LEU A 579 1.94 -32.75 -9.72
CA LEU A 579 1.16 -31.71 -9.04
C LEU A 579 0.29 -30.91 -10.02
N VAL A 580 0.81 -30.55 -11.19
CA VAL A 580 0.01 -29.90 -12.25
C VAL A 580 -1.12 -30.83 -12.69
N TRP A 581 -0.83 -32.11 -12.94
CA TRP A 581 -1.85 -33.05 -13.35
C TRP A 581 -2.95 -33.21 -12.28
N LYS A 582 -2.59 -33.34 -11.00
CA LYS A 582 -3.57 -33.39 -9.90
C LYS A 582 -4.47 -32.14 -9.87
N TRP A 583 -3.89 -30.96 -10.10
CA TRP A 583 -4.66 -29.73 -10.20
C TRP A 583 -5.62 -29.76 -11.41
N ALA A 584 -5.11 -30.11 -12.60
CA ALA A 584 -5.91 -30.16 -13.83
C ALA A 584 -7.03 -31.20 -13.73
N ALA A 585 -6.76 -32.41 -13.24
CA ALA A 585 -7.74 -33.46 -13.00
C ALA A 585 -8.86 -32.99 -12.05
N LYS A 586 -8.50 -32.29 -10.96
CA LYS A 586 -9.49 -31.71 -10.03
C LYS A 586 -10.34 -30.62 -10.69
N ASP A 587 -9.75 -29.77 -11.54
CA ASP A 587 -10.49 -28.71 -12.24
C ASP A 587 -11.44 -29.30 -13.31
N ILE A 588 -10.99 -30.36 -14.00
CA ILE A 588 -11.82 -31.18 -14.88
C ILE A 588 -12.99 -31.77 -14.08
N ASP A 589 -12.74 -32.48 -12.98
CA ASP A 589 -13.77 -33.05 -12.09
C ASP A 589 -14.82 -32.03 -11.66
N THR A 590 -14.34 -30.86 -11.21
CA THR A 590 -15.21 -29.75 -10.76
C THR A 590 -16.06 -29.22 -11.90
N THR A 591 -15.49 -29.12 -13.10
CA THR A 591 -16.18 -28.67 -14.31
C THR A 591 -17.26 -29.66 -14.73
N PHE A 592 -16.97 -30.96 -14.70
CA PHE A 592 -17.93 -32.02 -15.00
C PHE A 592 -19.09 -32.09 -14.00
N ALA A 593 -18.87 -31.68 -12.75
CA ALA A 593 -19.93 -31.59 -11.75
C ALA A 593 -20.92 -30.41 -12.01
N SER A 594 -20.58 -29.46 -12.89
CA SER A 594 -21.46 -28.35 -13.23
C SER A 594 -22.69 -28.82 -14.02
N SER A 595 -23.88 -28.32 -13.66
CA SER A 595 -25.10 -28.65 -14.39
C SER A 595 -25.27 -27.88 -15.70
N SER A 596 -24.57 -26.75 -15.90
CA SER A 596 -24.71 -25.89 -17.08
C SER A 596 -23.82 -26.41 -18.21
N PRO A 597 -24.39 -26.84 -19.35
CA PRO A 597 -23.62 -27.28 -20.51
C PRO A 597 -22.73 -26.17 -21.08
N SER A 598 -23.24 -24.95 -21.30
CA SER A 598 -22.43 -23.87 -21.88
C SER A 598 -21.23 -23.46 -21.00
N TYR A 599 -21.43 -23.39 -19.69
CA TYR A 599 -20.34 -23.16 -18.74
C TYR A 599 -19.33 -24.29 -18.79
N ARG A 600 -19.81 -25.55 -18.80
CA ARG A 600 -18.95 -26.73 -18.85
C ARG A 600 -18.10 -26.73 -20.12
N ASP A 601 -18.70 -26.51 -21.28
CA ASP A 601 -18.00 -26.47 -22.57
C ASP A 601 -16.94 -25.36 -22.58
N THR A 602 -17.29 -24.17 -22.10
CA THR A 602 -16.36 -23.03 -22.01
C THR A 602 -15.20 -23.32 -21.06
N ALA A 603 -15.47 -23.88 -19.88
CA ALA A 603 -14.47 -24.19 -18.88
C ALA A 603 -13.56 -25.36 -19.31
N LEU A 604 -14.12 -26.39 -19.94
CA LEU A 604 -13.35 -27.50 -20.54
C LEU A 604 -12.46 -27.01 -21.68
N ALA A 605 -12.99 -26.16 -22.58
CA ALA A 605 -12.19 -25.56 -23.65
C ALA A 605 -11.03 -24.71 -23.09
N ALA A 606 -11.24 -23.99 -21.98
CA ALA A 606 -10.17 -23.24 -21.31
C ALA A 606 -9.08 -24.13 -20.69
N LEU A 607 -9.35 -25.41 -20.45
CA LEU A 607 -8.38 -26.40 -19.95
C LEU A 607 -7.64 -27.15 -21.07
N ALA A 608 -8.02 -26.95 -22.32
CA ALA A 608 -7.45 -27.65 -23.47
C ALA A 608 -5.95 -27.40 -23.68
N ARG A 609 -5.52 -26.13 -23.67
CA ARG A 609 -4.10 -25.78 -23.76
C ARG A 609 -3.29 -26.33 -22.57
N PRO A 610 -3.73 -26.16 -21.30
CA PRO A 610 -3.09 -26.81 -20.17
C PRO A 610 -2.94 -28.33 -20.32
N LEU A 611 -3.98 -29.02 -20.79
CA LEU A 611 -3.94 -30.47 -21.01
C LEU A 611 -2.90 -30.85 -22.07
N ALA A 612 -2.87 -30.12 -23.19
CA ALA A 612 -1.89 -30.34 -24.26
C ALA A 612 -0.46 -30.13 -23.74
N SER A 613 -0.22 -29.08 -22.92
CA SER A 613 1.07 -28.82 -22.31
C SER A 613 1.50 -29.89 -21.30
N VAL A 614 0.56 -30.47 -20.52
CA VAL A 614 0.85 -31.62 -19.63
C VAL A 614 1.29 -32.85 -20.42
N LEU A 615 0.60 -33.20 -21.51
CA LEU A 615 0.98 -34.33 -22.35
C LEU A 615 2.32 -34.10 -23.04
N THR A 616 2.56 -32.88 -23.55
CA THR A 616 3.83 -32.47 -24.15
C THR A 616 4.98 -32.57 -23.15
N ALA A 617 4.79 -32.09 -21.91
CA ALA A 617 5.76 -32.21 -20.83
C ALA A 617 6.05 -33.67 -20.46
N ALA A 618 5.01 -34.49 -20.33
CA ALA A 618 5.15 -35.93 -20.06
C ALA A 618 5.97 -36.63 -21.14
N ALA A 619 5.75 -36.28 -22.40
CA ALA A 619 6.48 -36.85 -23.53
C ALA A 619 7.95 -36.42 -23.58
N ALA A 620 8.23 -35.12 -23.39
CA ALA A 620 9.60 -34.61 -23.31
C ALA A 620 10.43 -35.28 -22.19
N MET A 621 9.75 -35.75 -21.14
CA MET A 621 10.35 -36.47 -20.01
C MET A 621 10.29 -38.00 -20.13
N THR A 622 9.72 -38.54 -21.21
CA THR A 622 9.43 -39.98 -21.39
C THR A 622 8.61 -40.61 -20.24
N ASP A 623 7.75 -39.82 -19.60
CA ASP A 623 6.91 -40.24 -18.47
C ASP A 623 5.59 -40.87 -18.92
N ALA A 624 5.64 -42.17 -19.21
CA ALA A 624 4.45 -42.95 -19.54
C ALA A 624 3.41 -42.98 -18.40
N GLY A 625 3.84 -42.86 -17.14
CA GLY A 625 2.93 -42.96 -15.99
C GLY A 625 1.93 -41.81 -15.93
N THR A 626 2.41 -40.57 -16.13
CA THR A 626 1.51 -39.40 -16.20
C THR A 626 0.62 -39.47 -17.44
N ARG A 627 1.17 -39.83 -18.60
CA ARG A 627 0.38 -39.99 -19.85
C ARG A 627 -0.77 -40.99 -19.66
N ASP A 628 -0.48 -42.17 -19.13
CA ASP A 628 -1.48 -43.22 -18.89
C ASP A 628 -2.52 -42.76 -17.87
N ALA A 629 -2.11 -42.00 -16.85
CA ALA A 629 -3.03 -41.41 -15.86
C ALA A 629 -3.97 -40.37 -16.49
N VAL A 630 -3.47 -39.53 -17.40
CA VAL A 630 -4.27 -38.56 -18.15
C VAL A 630 -5.30 -39.28 -19.02
N ILE A 631 -4.86 -40.18 -19.89
CA ILE A 631 -5.74 -40.92 -20.79
C ILE A 631 -6.75 -41.78 -20.01
N GLY A 632 -6.30 -42.46 -18.96
CA GLY A 632 -7.16 -43.27 -18.09
C GLY A 632 -8.24 -42.45 -17.38
N HIS A 633 -7.91 -41.21 -16.97
CA HIS A 633 -8.86 -40.31 -16.31
C HIS A 633 -9.91 -39.75 -17.28
N LEU A 634 -9.51 -39.39 -18.51
CA LEU A 634 -10.42 -38.94 -19.56
C LEU A 634 -11.34 -40.07 -20.03
N ARG A 635 -10.80 -41.30 -20.16
CA ARG A 635 -11.58 -42.49 -20.53
C ARG A 635 -12.74 -42.82 -19.60
N GLN A 636 -12.61 -42.47 -18.32
CA GLN A 636 -13.66 -42.67 -17.32
C GLN A 636 -14.82 -41.67 -17.44
N ARG A 637 -14.70 -40.66 -18.30
CA ARG A 637 -15.73 -39.64 -18.51
C ARG A 637 -16.74 -40.05 -19.59
N ASP A 638 -17.91 -39.43 -19.50
CA ASP A 638 -18.92 -39.50 -20.54
C ASP A 638 -18.50 -38.72 -21.80
N ASP A 639 -19.34 -38.73 -22.82
CA ASP A 639 -19.03 -38.12 -24.12
C ASP A 639 -18.82 -36.60 -24.08
N ALA A 640 -19.21 -35.92 -22.99
CA ALA A 640 -18.95 -34.48 -22.83
C ALA A 640 -17.45 -34.16 -22.72
N VAL A 641 -16.60 -35.15 -22.44
CA VAL A 641 -15.13 -35.01 -22.48
C VAL A 641 -14.60 -34.59 -23.84
N THR A 642 -15.34 -34.85 -24.91
CA THR A 642 -14.96 -34.39 -26.26
C THR A 642 -14.88 -32.87 -26.36
N GLY A 643 -15.57 -32.12 -25.49
CA GLY A 643 -15.44 -30.66 -25.36
C GLY A 643 -14.07 -30.20 -24.83
N LEU A 644 -13.30 -31.08 -24.18
CA LEU A 644 -11.91 -30.87 -23.78
C LEU A 644 -10.93 -31.50 -24.78
N GLU A 645 -11.19 -32.73 -25.22
CA GLU A 645 -10.31 -33.48 -26.12
C GLU A 645 -10.15 -32.78 -27.47
N MET A 646 -11.25 -32.34 -28.09
CA MET A 646 -11.20 -31.72 -29.41
C MET A 646 -10.38 -30.42 -29.42
N PRO A 647 -10.61 -29.45 -28.52
CA PRO A 647 -9.77 -28.26 -28.48
C PRO A 647 -8.33 -28.56 -28.07
N ALA A 648 -8.07 -29.57 -27.22
CA ALA A 648 -6.71 -29.96 -26.83
C ALA A 648 -5.93 -30.55 -28.01
N LEU A 649 -6.57 -31.40 -28.81
CA LEU A 649 -6.01 -31.97 -30.03
C LEU A 649 -5.77 -30.90 -31.11
N ARG A 650 -6.66 -29.90 -31.22
CA ARG A 650 -6.45 -28.75 -32.11
C ARG A 650 -5.26 -27.90 -31.65
N ALA A 651 -5.18 -27.60 -30.36
CA ALA A 651 -4.05 -26.85 -29.81
C ALA A 651 -2.73 -27.60 -29.99
N ALA A 652 -2.74 -28.94 -29.86
CA ALA A 652 -1.57 -29.77 -30.12
C ALA A 652 -1.17 -29.77 -31.61
N ALA A 653 -2.12 -29.81 -32.53
CA ALA A 653 -1.85 -29.79 -33.97
C ALA A 653 -1.27 -28.46 -34.48
N GLU A 654 -1.42 -27.36 -33.72
CA GLU A 654 -0.79 -26.06 -34.00
C GLU A 654 0.68 -26.00 -33.57
N LEU A 655 1.17 -26.96 -32.78
CA LEU A 655 2.57 -27.03 -32.37
C LEU A 655 3.47 -27.51 -33.54
N PRO A 656 4.74 -27.08 -33.60
CA PRO A 656 5.65 -27.51 -34.66
C PRO A 656 5.84 -29.02 -34.69
N ASP A 657 5.51 -29.65 -35.82
CA ASP A 657 5.66 -31.09 -36.03
C ASP A 657 7.12 -31.45 -36.32
N ASP A 658 7.92 -31.60 -35.27
CA ASP A 658 9.31 -32.08 -35.33
C ASP A 658 9.40 -33.63 -35.27
N GLY A 659 8.26 -34.32 -35.49
CA GLY A 659 8.13 -35.78 -35.43
C GLY A 659 7.66 -36.32 -34.08
N THR A 660 7.30 -35.44 -33.14
CA THR A 660 6.91 -35.80 -31.76
C THR A 660 5.44 -36.17 -31.61
N HIS A 661 4.53 -35.81 -32.53
CA HIS A 661 3.08 -36.01 -32.37
C HIS A 661 2.70 -37.49 -32.08
N ALA A 662 3.39 -38.44 -32.71
CA ALA A 662 3.16 -39.88 -32.52
C ALA A 662 3.80 -40.46 -31.22
N GLU A 663 4.82 -39.82 -30.65
CA GLU A 663 5.49 -40.27 -29.42
C GLU A 663 4.87 -39.65 -28.14
N VAL A 664 4.03 -38.62 -28.29
CA VAL A 664 3.57 -37.78 -27.18
C VAL A 664 2.31 -38.32 -26.46
N GLY A 665 1.54 -39.20 -27.11
CA GLY A 665 0.29 -39.77 -26.56
C GLY A 665 -0.99 -39.09 -27.06
N PHE A 666 -0.87 -38.13 -27.98
CA PHE A 666 -2.02 -37.52 -28.63
C PHE A 666 -2.74 -38.48 -29.58
N ASP A 667 -2.07 -39.47 -30.15
CA ASP A 667 -2.70 -40.51 -30.98
C ASP A 667 -3.73 -41.32 -30.18
N ASP A 668 -3.41 -41.71 -28.95
CA ASP A 668 -4.33 -42.44 -28.08
C ASP A 668 -5.55 -41.58 -27.70
N LEU A 669 -5.32 -40.28 -27.46
CA LEU A 669 -6.37 -39.30 -27.19
C LEU A 669 -7.27 -39.07 -28.42
N ALA A 670 -6.66 -38.92 -29.60
CA ALA A 670 -7.35 -38.74 -30.87
C ALA A 670 -8.16 -39.98 -31.23
N ALA A 671 -7.62 -41.18 -31.00
CA ALA A 671 -8.32 -42.43 -31.20
C ALA A 671 -9.52 -42.59 -30.26
N ASP A 672 -9.38 -42.23 -28.97
CA ASP A 672 -10.48 -42.24 -28.00
C ASP A 672 -11.59 -41.26 -28.41
N CYS A 673 -11.22 -40.02 -28.73
CA CYS A 673 -12.14 -38.97 -29.16
C CYS A 673 -12.89 -39.37 -30.43
N ALA A 674 -12.17 -39.89 -31.44
CA ALA A 674 -12.76 -40.36 -32.68
C ALA A 674 -13.68 -41.57 -32.46
N ALA A 675 -13.36 -42.49 -31.54
CA ALA A 675 -14.22 -43.60 -31.19
C ALA A 675 -15.55 -43.12 -30.58
N ARG A 676 -15.53 -42.12 -29.69
CA ARG A 676 -16.72 -41.49 -29.12
C ARG A 676 -17.57 -40.78 -30.16
N LEU A 677 -16.93 -40.00 -31.04
CA LEU A 677 -17.61 -39.32 -32.14
C LEU A 677 -18.28 -40.32 -33.10
N ARG A 678 -17.57 -41.37 -33.51
CA ARG A 678 -18.12 -42.46 -34.32
C ARG A 678 -19.29 -43.16 -33.63
N ALA A 679 -19.18 -43.42 -32.32
CA ALA A 679 -20.27 -44.05 -31.55
C ALA A 679 -21.53 -43.19 -31.52
N ARG A 680 -21.40 -41.86 -31.33
CA ARG A 680 -22.53 -40.91 -31.40
C ARG A 680 -23.13 -40.81 -32.80
N LEU A 681 -22.29 -40.73 -33.83
CA LEU A 681 -22.73 -40.69 -35.23
C LEU A 681 -23.31 -42.04 -35.72
N ALA A 682 -23.04 -43.15 -35.04
CA ALA A 682 -23.66 -44.45 -35.35
C ALA A 682 -25.09 -44.56 -34.80
N GLN A 683 -25.46 -43.79 -33.78
CA GLN A 683 -26.83 -43.76 -33.26
C GLN A 683 -27.77 -43.16 -34.31
N PRO A 684 -28.99 -43.69 -34.50
CA PRO A 684 -29.94 -43.14 -35.47
C PRO A 684 -30.35 -41.71 -35.09
N PRO A 685 -30.62 -40.82 -36.06
CA PRO A 685 -31.17 -39.49 -35.78
C PRO A 685 -32.48 -39.61 -34.99
N ARG A 686 -32.73 -38.69 -34.05
CA ARG A 686 -33.99 -38.63 -33.31
C ARG A 686 -35.19 -38.61 -34.24
N ALA A 687 -36.17 -39.46 -33.92
CA ALA A 687 -37.43 -39.49 -34.64
C ALA A 687 -38.23 -38.20 -34.39
N SER A 688 -38.96 -37.71 -35.39
CA SER A 688 -39.74 -36.47 -35.29
C SER A 688 -40.83 -36.47 -34.20
N GLY A 689 -41.17 -37.64 -33.66
CA GLY A 689 -42.12 -37.82 -32.56
C GLY A 689 -41.48 -37.98 -31.18
N ASP A 690 -40.16 -38.06 -31.08
CA ASP A 690 -39.48 -38.32 -29.81
C ASP A 690 -39.10 -37.00 -29.11
N TRP A 691 -39.93 -36.57 -28.17
CA TRP A 691 -39.69 -35.38 -27.35
C TRP A 691 -38.97 -35.70 -26.03
N SER A 692 -38.34 -36.86 -25.89
CA SER A 692 -37.62 -37.19 -24.65
C SER A 692 -36.41 -36.29 -24.44
N ILE A 693 -36.27 -35.73 -23.24
CA ILE A 693 -35.14 -34.89 -22.83
C ILE A 693 -34.49 -35.57 -21.63
N GLU A 694 -33.17 -35.76 -21.68
CA GLU A 694 -32.42 -36.24 -20.54
C GLU A 694 -32.11 -35.07 -19.58
N LEU A 695 -32.40 -35.27 -18.29
CA LEU A 695 -31.98 -34.33 -17.25
C LEU A 695 -30.64 -34.80 -16.67
N PRO A 696 -29.55 -34.02 -16.80
CA PRO A 696 -28.22 -34.45 -16.36
C PRO A 696 -28.19 -34.97 -14.92
N ALA A 697 -27.44 -36.06 -14.71
CA ALA A 697 -27.13 -36.59 -13.38
C ALA A 697 -26.23 -35.58 -12.62
N GLY A 698 -26.40 -35.48 -11.29
CA GLY A 698 -25.55 -34.60 -10.45
C GLY A 698 -26.22 -33.35 -9.85
N GLY A 699 -27.56 -33.29 -9.83
CA GLY A 699 -28.29 -32.18 -9.22
C GLY A 699 -29.00 -32.50 -7.91
N CYS A 700 -30.28 -32.14 -7.86
CA CYS A 700 -31.16 -32.40 -6.73
C CYS A 700 -31.94 -33.72 -6.93
N SER A 701 -32.03 -34.53 -5.87
CA SER A 701 -32.78 -35.79 -5.85
C SER A 701 -34.17 -35.68 -5.22
N CYS A 702 -34.67 -34.45 -5.02
CA CYS A 702 -35.98 -34.26 -4.40
C CYS A 702 -37.12 -34.76 -5.31
N ASP A 703 -38.28 -35.04 -4.71
CA ASP A 703 -39.48 -35.53 -5.42
C ASP A 703 -39.91 -34.61 -6.58
N LEU A 704 -39.66 -33.30 -6.46
CA LEU A 704 -39.94 -32.34 -7.54
C LEU A 704 -39.05 -32.61 -8.76
N CYS A 705 -37.75 -32.80 -8.55
CA CYS A 705 -36.84 -33.17 -9.64
C CYS A 705 -37.14 -34.57 -10.19
N GLY A 706 -37.65 -35.48 -9.36
CA GLY A 706 -38.15 -36.79 -9.81
C GLY A 706 -39.33 -36.65 -10.78
N THR A 707 -40.31 -35.81 -10.45
CA THR A 707 -41.47 -35.56 -11.32
C THR A 707 -41.07 -34.82 -12.59
N LEU A 708 -40.17 -33.84 -12.49
CA LEU A 708 -39.62 -33.15 -13.66
C LEU A 708 -38.91 -34.15 -14.59
N ARG A 709 -38.09 -35.06 -14.05
CA ARG A 709 -37.40 -36.09 -14.85
C ARG A 709 -38.39 -37.02 -15.57
N ALA A 710 -39.48 -37.41 -14.91
CA ALA A 710 -40.51 -38.24 -15.54
C ALA A 710 -41.19 -37.52 -16.72
N PHE A 711 -41.54 -36.23 -16.56
CA PHE A 711 -42.07 -35.41 -17.66
C PHE A 711 -41.07 -35.26 -18.81
N LEU A 712 -39.80 -35.01 -18.49
CA LEU A 712 -38.76 -34.85 -19.50
C LEU A 712 -38.52 -36.15 -20.28
N ALA A 713 -38.52 -37.31 -19.61
CA ALA A 713 -38.28 -38.61 -20.23
C ALA A 713 -39.43 -39.11 -21.12
N ASP A 714 -40.65 -38.61 -20.95
CA ASP A 714 -41.82 -39.03 -21.74
C ASP A 714 -41.73 -38.48 -23.19
N PRO A 715 -41.64 -39.34 -24.23
CA PRO A 715 -41.49 -38.89 -25.61
C PRO A 715 -42.75 -38.25 -26.20
N ASP A 716 -43.93 -38.55 -25.67
CA ASP A 716 -45.22 -38.07 -26.18
C ASP A 716 -45.71 -36.83 -25.41
N GLN A 717 -45.31 -36.67 -24.14
CA GLN A 717 -45.73 -35.56 -23.30
C GLN A 717 -44.93 -34.28 -23.60
N ARG A 718 -45.58 -33.36 -24.33
CA ARG A 718 -44.98 -32.05 -24.72
C ARG A 718 -45.20 -30.93 -23.72
N THR A 719 -46.27 -30.99 -22.93
CA THR A 719 -46.67 -29.94 -21.99
C THR A 719 -47.03 -30.51 -20.63
N PHE A 720 -46.70 -29.78 -19.57
CA PHE A 720 -47.03 -30.15 -18.20
C PHE A 720 -47.41 -28.93 -17.36
N ASP A 721 -48.67 -28.90 -16.92
CA ASP A 721 -49.24 -27.85 -16.08
C ASP A 721 -49.18 -28.30 -14.62
N TRP A 722 -48.33 -27.67 -13.81
CA TRP A 722 -48.00 -28.12 -12.46
C TRP A 722 -48.29 -27.05 -11.37
N PRO A 723 -49.41 -27.15 -10.63
CA PRO A 723 -49.75 -26.24 -9.54
C PRO A 723 -48.79 -26.39 -8.35
N LEU A 724 -48.04 -25.33 -8.03
CA LEU A 724 -46.96 -25.37 -7.04
C LEU A 724 -46.86 -24.07 -6.26
N ALA A 725 -46.42 -24.13 -5.00
CA ALA A 725 -46.06 -22.94 -4.22
C ALA A 725 -44.80 -22.25 -4.78
N GLU A 726 -44.62 -20.96 -4.47
CA GLU A 726 -43.58 -20.11 -5.06
C GLU A 726 -42.16 -20.67 -4.93
N LYS A 727 -41.71 -21.02 -3.72
CA LYS A 727 -40.38 -21.61 -3.49
C LYS A 727 -40.14 -22.88 -4.31
N ARG A 728 -41.18 -23.71 -4.49
CA ARG A 728 -41.11 -24.96 -5.28
C ARG A 728 -41.01 -24.67 -6.77
N ARG A 729 -41.71 -23.64 -7.28
CA ARG A 729 -41.58 -23.17 -8.67
C ARG A 729 -40.22 -22.57 -8.94
N GLN A 730 -39.72 -21.72 -8.04
CA GLN A 730 -38.40 -21.09 -8.17
C GLN A 730 -37.29 -22.13 -8.25
N HIS A 731 -37.34 -23.17 -7.42
CA HIS A 731 -36.42 -24.31 -7.52
C HIS A 731 -36.42 -24.95 -8.92
N LEU A 732 -37.60 -25.20 -9.51
CA LEU A 732 -37.73 -25.80 -10.84
C LEU A 732 -37.24 -24.87 -11.95
N HIS A 733 -37.57 -23.57 -11.88
CA HIS A 733 -37.04 -22.55 -12.79
C HIS A 733 -35.50 -22.59 -12.78
N SER A 734 -34.88 -22.45 -11.60
CA SER A 734 -33.42 -22.50 -11.46
C SER A 734 -32.81 -23.82 -11.95
N ARG A 735 -33.50 -24.96 -11.77
CA ARG A 735 -33.02 -26.26 -12.27
C ARG A 735 -33.09 -26.40 -13.79
N ILE A 736 -34.10 -25.83 -14.42
CA ILE A 736 -34.24 -25.83 -15.88
C ILE A 736 -33.23 -24.86 -16.50
N ASP A 737 -33.11 -23.66 -15.95
CA ASP A 737 -32.16 -22.63 -16.41
C ASP A 737 -30.72 -23.11 -16.24
N ALA A 738 -30.36 -23.64 -15.06
CA ALA A 738 -29.00 -24.10 -14.78
C ALA A 738 -28.59 -25.36 -15.56
N ALA A 739 -29.54 -26.05 -16.20
CA ALA A 739 -29.27 -27.18 -17.09
C ALA A 739 -29.51 -26.85 -18.57
N GLU A 740 -29.88 -25.60 -18.88
CA GLU A 740 -30.12 -25.08 -20.24
C GLU A 740 -31.06 -25.97 -21.07
N LEU A 741 -32.08 -26.54 -20.43
CA LEU A 741 -32.96 -27.50 -21.11
C LEU A 741 -33.82 -26.80 -22.16
N PRO A 742 -34.14 -27.46 -23.30
CA PRO A 742 -34.99 -26.91 -24.36
C PRO A 742 -36.48 -26.93 -23.98
N VAL A 743 -36.82 -26.38 -22.82
CA VAL A 743 -38.15 -26.35 -22.21
C VAL A 743 -38.48 -24.92 -21.81
N SER A 744 -39.54 -24.37 -22.40
CA SER A 744 -40.12 -23.12 -21.92
C SER A 744 -40.81 -23.35 -20.58
N HIS A 745 -40.59 -22.44 -19.62
CA HIS A 745 -41.10 -22.55 -18.26
C HIS A 745 -41.72 -21.23 -17.82
N VAL A 746 -43.04 -21.17 -17.71
CA VAL A 746 -43.77 -19.92 -17.41
C VAL A 746 -44.73 -20.14 -16.26
N THR A 747 -44.72 -19.23 -15.28
CA THR A 747 -45.72 -19.25 -14.21
C THR A 747 -47.02 -18.58 -14.68
N ARG A 748 -48.09 -19.36 -14.86
CA ARG A 748 -49.45 -18.86 -15.11
C ARG A 748 -50.08 -18.39 -13.79
N ARG A 749 -50.27 -17.08 -13.65
CA ARG A 749 -50.78 -16.44 -12.43
C ARG A 749 -52.32 -16.43 -12.34
N GLN A 750 -52.95 -17.60 -12.50
CA GLN A 750 -54.40 -17.78 -12.38
C GLN A 750 -54.71 -18.92 -11.40
N GLY A 751 -55.48 -18.64 -10.35
CA GLY A 751 -55.77 -19.58 -9.24
C GLY A 751 -54.73 -19.54 -8.10
N ARG A 752 -54.94 -20.29 -7.02
CA ARG A 752 -53.95 -20.50 -5.94
C ARG A 752 -53.90 -21.99 -5.56
N PRO A 753 -52.73 -22.65 -5.56
CA PRO A 753 -51.41 -22.14 -5.95
C PRO A 753 -51.30 -21.84 -7.46
N TYR A 754 -50.39 -20.93 -7.87
CA TYR A 754 -50.10 -20.66 -9.29
C TYR A 754 -49.49 -21.89 -9.98
N THR A 755 -49.76 -22.03 -11.27
CA THR A 755 -49.34 -23.18 -12.09
C THR A 755 -48.05 -22.86 -12.85
N LEU A 756 -47.04 -23.71 -12.70
CA LEU A 756 -45.87 -23.73 -13.57
C LEU A 756 -46.24 -24.49 -14.84
N VAL A 757 -46.20 -23.82 -15.99
CA VAL A 757 -46.46 -24.41 -17.30
C VAL A 757 -45.13 -24.71 -17.95
N LEU A 758 -44.84 -25.98 -18.15
CA LEU A 758 -43.66 -26.46 -18.87
C LEU A 758 -44.06 -26.87 -20.27
N ARG A 759 -43.28 -26.46 -21.28
CA ARG A 759 -43.47 -26.91 -22.66
C ARG A 759 -42.13 -27.16 -23.33
N LYS A 760 -41.93 -28.39 -23.81
CA LYS A 760 -40.78 -28.78 -24.62
C LYS A 760 -40.81 -28.02 -25.96
N THR A 761 -39.66 -27.53 -26.38
CA THR A 761 -39.52 -26.62 -27.53
C THR A 761 -38.82 -27.30 -28.70
N ASP A 762 -39.01 -26.77 -29.91
CA ASP A 762 -38.37 -27.29 -31.11
C ASP A 762 -36.84 -27.12 -31.12
N ALA A 763 -36.28 -26.35 -30.16
CA ALA A 763 -34.85 -26.24 -29.93
C ALA A 763 -34.21 -27.64 -29.75
N LEU A 764 -34.91 -28.57 -29.09
CA LEU A 764 -34.46 -29.97 -28.93
C LEU A 764 -33.98 -30.62 -30.24
N PHE A 765 -34.75 -30.45 -31.33
CA PHE A 765 -34.40 -31.04 -32.62
C PHE A 765 -33.33 -30.24 -33.36
N THR A 766 -33.36 -28.91 -33.20
CA THR A 766 -32.37 -28.02 -33.83
C THR A 766 -30.99 -28.27 -33.24
N ASP A 767 -30.90 -28.30 -31.91
CA ASP A 767 -29.68 -28.53 -31.14
C ASP A 767 -29.07 -29.91 -31.46
N GLU A 768 -29.90 -30.95 -31.64
CA GLU A 768 -29.41 -32.28 -32.00
C GLU A 768 -28.83 -32.33 -33.43
N VAL A 769 -29.50 -31.69 -34.41
CA VAL A 769 -29.00 -31.61 -35.78
C VAL A 769 -27.66 -30.85 -35.80
N GLU A 770 -27.56 -29.74 -35.08
CA GLU A 770 -26.33 -28.96 -34.96
C GLU A 770 -25.21 -29.72 -34.25
N ALA A 771 -25.50 -30.41 -33.14
CA ALA A 771 -24.54 -31.23 -32.42
C ALA A 771 -24.00 -32.36 -33.31
N ARG A 772 -24.86 -33.01 -34.08
CA ARG A 772 -24.47 -34.10 -34.99
C ARG A 772 -23.66 -33.60 -36.19
N ALA A 773 -23.98 -32.44 -36.73
CA ALA A 773 -23.17 -31.79 -37.77
C ALA A 773 -21.78 -31.43 -37.24
N ARG A 774 -21.70 -30.91 -36.01
CA ARG A 774 -20.45 -30.60 -35.32
C ARG A 774 -19.61 -31.85 -35.04
N ASP A 775 -20.23 -32.94 -34.64
CA ASP A 775 -19.55 -34.22 -34.42
C ASP A 775 -18.94 -34.76 -35.73
N GLN A 776 -19.65 -34.62 -36.85
CA GLN A 776 -19.15 -35.00 -38.17
C GLN A 776 -17.94 -34.14 -38.59
N GLU A 777 -18.04 -32.82 -38.45
CA GLU A 777 -16.94 -31.89 -38.75
C GLU A 777 -15.71 -32.16 -37.87
N ASN A 778 -15.93 -32.41 -36.58
CA ASN A 778 -14.87 -32.77 -35.63
C ASN A 778 -14.18 -34.09 -36.04
N LEU A 779 -14.94 -35.11 -36.43
CA LEU A 779 -14.38 -36.39 -36.86
C LEU A 779 -13.56 -36.27 -38.15
N GLU A 780 -14.04 -35.49 -39.12
CA GLU A 780 -13.31 -35.20 -40.36
C GLU A 780 -12.00 -34.44 -40.09
N SER A 781 -12.06 -33.43 -39.20
CA SER A 781 -10.89 -32.69 -38.75
C SER A 781 -9.86 -33.59 -38.06
N LEU A 782 -10.29 -34.53 -37.19
CA LEU A 782 -9.39 -35.48 -36.55
C LEU A 782 -8.73 -36.43 -37.55
N ALA A 783 -9.51 -36.97 -38.49
CA ALA A 783 -8.98 -37.88 -39.52
C ALA A 783 -7.91 -37.19 -40.38
N ALA A 784 -8.13 -35.92 -40.73
CA ALA A 784 -7.18 -35.13 -41.53
C ALA A 784 -5.89 -34.80 -40.76
N ALA A 785 -5.98 -34.48 -39.46
CA ALA A 785 -4.84 -34.03 -38.66
C ALA A 785 -4.01 -35.17 -38.07
N TRP A 786 -4.62 -36.31 -37.73
CA TRP A 786 -3.98 -37.37 -36.93
C TRP A 786 -3.84 -38.72 -37.64
N ASN A 787 -4.10 -38.78 -38.97
CA ASN A 787 -3.99 -40.01 -39.78
C ASN A 787 -4.67 -41.25 -39.17
N LEU A 788 -5.78 -41.04 -38.46
CA LEU A 788 -6.58 -42.12 -37.90
C LEU A 788 -7.15 -42.92 -39.08
N GLY A 789 -6.73 -44.18 -39.23
CA GLY A 789 -7.25 -45.07 -40.27
C GLY A 789 -8.77 -44.97 -40.36
N THR A 790 -9.27 -44.76 -41.58
CA THR A 790 -10.69 -44.53 -41.88
C THR A 790 -11.60 -45.57 -41.26
#